data_AF-A0A8C7E0E9-F1
#
_entry.id   AF-A0A8C7E0E9-F1
#
_cell.length_a   1.000
_cell.length_b   1.000
_cell.length_c   1.000
_cell.angle_alpha   90.00
_cell.angle_beta   90.00
_cell.angle_gamma   90.00
#
_symmetry.space_group_name_H-M   'P 1'
#
loop_
_entity.id
_entity.type
_entity.pdbx_description
1 polymer ?
#
loop_
_entity_poly.entity_id
_entity_poly.type
_entity_poly.pdbx_seq_one_letter_code
_entity_poly.pdbx_strand_id
1 'polypeptide(L)'
;DLGYLVGDCLLASAFVSYMGPFLSNYRDEMLSHIWMKQVRPTGTSCFLSNPTLVRTWNIQGLPSDDFSTENGIIVTRGNRWPLMIDPQCQATKWIKNMEAKKGLKIIDLQMPDYLRILEMAIQVGAPVLLQNVQEELDPTLAPILNKSVTKVGGRLLIRLGDKEVDYHPDFRFYITTKLPNPHYTPETSSQTTIVNFAVKEQGLEAQLLGIVVRKERPELEEQKDSLVLNIAAGKRKLKELEDEILRLLNEATGSLLDDVQLVNTLQTSKVTATEVTEQLETSEMTEIKIDTAREAYRPCAQRASILFFVLNDMGRIDPMYQFSLDAYIDLFNLSINKSHRSHKLDERIRHLNEYHTYAVYRYTCRGLFERHKLLFSFQMCAKILEMSGTLKMDEYNFFLRGGVVRQMDNPCTSWLSDIYWDNITELDKLTNFHGIMNSFEQYPRDWNLWYTSSKPEKAMLPGVWENSCNQMQRMLVVRSLRPDRVAFCVTAFIVSNLGSQFIEPPVLNMKSVVDDSTTKTPLIFVLSPGVDPTSSLLQLAEQSGMAQHFHALSLGQGQAPIATRNWVFLANCHLSLSWMPQLDKLVEQLQVEEPHPSFRLWLSSSPHPEFPISILQAGIKMTTEPPTGLKANMKRLYQLITDPQFNRCTKPSKYKKLLFALCFFHSVLLERKKFLQLGWNIIYGFNDSDFEVSENLLSLYLDEYEDTPWDALKYLIAGVNYGGHVTDDWDRRPFQLRYSVLFYTYYIPKDGNLSSYKEYISLLPGMDPPEAFGQHPNADVASQITEARTLFETLLSLQPQTTPTGVAGQSREDKVLASLRSPARHGLRCSCHGQRRPRGFSRVQGPTEAGHERQFKEVLSKYFSKGIPAAKGAETPNNTEIQRSYSPGLSRGYTI
;
A
#
# COMPACT_ATOMS: atom_id res chain seq x y z
N ASP A 1 -20.38 -45.55 9.96
CA ASP A 1 -19.75 -46.88 9.90
C ASP A 1 -18.35 -46.78 10.50
N LEU A 2 -18.09 -47.43 11.64
CA LEU A 2 -16.85 -47.28 12.41
C LEU A 2 -15.60 -47.73 11.63
N GLY A 3 -15.77 -48.50 10.55
CA GLY A 3 -14.68 -48.98 9.69
C GLY A 3 -13.89 -47.87 8.99
N TYR A 4 -14.45 -46.66 8.85
CA TYR A 4 -13.81 -45.51 8.20
C TYR A 4 -13.04 -44.60 9.17
N LEU A 5 -13.25 -44.77 10.49
CA LEU A 5 -12.74 -43.89 11.53
C LEU A 5 -11.21 -43.74 11.49
N VAL A 6 -10.47 -44.80 11.17
CA VAL A 6 -9.00 -44.74 11.11
C VAL A 6 -8.52 -43.82 9.98
N GLY A 7 -9.18 -43.87 8.82
CA GLY A 7 -8.87 -43.00 7.68
C GLY A 7 -9.25 -41.54 7.98
N ASP A 8 -10.45 -41.34 8.53
CA ASP A 8 -10.95 -40.01 8.86
C ASP A 8 -10.12 -39.33 9.95
N CYS A 9 -9.75 -40.07 11.00
CA CYS A 9 -8.84 -39.59 12.05
C CYS A 9 -7.44 -39.29 11.53
N LEU A 10 -6.93 -40.06 10.56
CA LEU A 10 -5.64 -39.79 9.94
C LEU A 10 -5.67 -38.47 9.16
N LEU A 11 -6.69 -38.26 8.33
CA LEU A 11 -6.87 -37.03 7.57
C LEU A 11 -7.07 -35.82 8.50
N ALA A 12 -7.91 -35.96 9.52
CA ALA A 12 -8.15 -34.95 10.55
C ALA A 12 -6.87 -34.56 11.30
N SER A 13 -6.08 -35.56 11.72
CA SER A 13 -4.82 -35.32 12.44
C SER A 13 -3.77 -34.66 11.55
N ALA A 14 -3.68 -35.08 10.29
CA ALA A 14 -2.80 -34.46 9.30
C ALA A 14 -3.21 -33.00 9.03
N PHE A 15 -4.51 -32.73 8.92
CA PHE A 15 -5.03 -31.38 8.72
C PHE A 15 -4.65 -30.45 9.88
N VAL A 16 -4.96 -30.83 11.12
CA VAL A 16 -4.65 -30.01 12.31
C VAL A 16 -3.14 -29.80 12.51
N SER A 17 -2.32 -30.75 12.07
CA SER A 17 -0.86 -30.69 12.24
C SER A 17 -0.15 -29.84 11.19
N TYR A 18 -0.61 -29.88 9.93
CA TYR A 18 0.15 -29.33 8.79
C TYR A 18 -0.57 -28.20 8.04
N MET A 19 -1.91 -28.10 8.08
CA MET A 19 -2.64 -27.17 7.20
C MET A 19 -2.70 -25.73 7.71
N GLY A 20 -2.31 -25.48 8.96
CA GLY A 20 -2.36 -24.16 9.61
C GLY A 20 -1.78 -23.01 8.78
N PRO A 21 -0.56 -23.09 8.23
CA PRO A 21 0.06 -22.00 7.49
C PRO A 21 -0.56 -21.72 6.11
N PHE A 22 -1.23 -22.71 5.52
CA PHE A 22 -1.63 -22.68 4.12
C PHE A 22 -3.02 -22.07 3.91
N LEU A 23 -3.23 -21.50 2.71
CA LEU A 23 -4.49 -20.92 2.27
C LEU A 23 -5.48 -22.00 1.79
N SER A 24 -6.79 -21.73 1.83
CA SER A 24 -7.86 -22.69 1.42
C SER A 24 -7.59 -23.42 0.11
N ASN A 25 -7.22 -22.74 -0.98
CA ASN A 25 -6.98 -23.40 -2.28
C ASN A 25 -5.92 -24.51 -2.18
N TYR A 26 -4.86 -24.29 -1.39
CA TYR A 26 -3.82 -25.29 -1.15
C TYR A 26 -4.31 -26.39 -0.20
N ARG A 27 -5.10 -26.04 0.83
CA ARG A 27 -5.75 -27.01 1.72
C ARG A 27 -6.68 -27.94 0.93
N ASP A 28 -7.51 -27.39 0.05
CA ASP A 28 -8.44 -28.11 -0.80
C ASP A 28 -7.72 -29.03 -1.79
N GLU A 29 -6.66 -28.54 -2.44
CA GLU A 29 -5.84 -29.35 -3.34
C GLU A 29 -5.19 -30.54 -2.60
N MET A 30 -4.57 -30.27 -1.45
CA MET A 30 -3.93 -31.31 -0.64
C MET A 30 -4.94 -32.32 -0.10
N LEU A 31 -6.03 -31.85 0.50
CA LEU A 31 -7.05 -32.72 1.10
C LEU A 31 -7.81 -33.49 0.02
N SER A 32 -8.39 -32.80 -0.96
CA SER A 32 -9.34 -33.38 -1.92
C SER A 32 -8.67 -34.06 -3.11
N HIS A 33 -7.55 -33.53 -3.60
CA HIS A 33 -6.93 -34.06 -4.81
C HIS A 33 -5.76 -35.01 -4.54
N ILE A 34 -5.17 -34.97 -3.34
CA ILE A 34 -4.01 -35.81 -2.99
C ILE A 34 -4.36 -36.79 -1.86
N TRP A 35 -4.68 -36.31 -0.65
CA TRP A 35 -4.82 -37.17 0.53
C TRP A 35 -6.05 -38.07 0.46
N MET A 36 -7.22 -37.54 0.11
CA MET A 36 -8.46 -38.33 -0.06
C MET A 36 -8.38 -39.34 -1.22
N LYS A 37 -7.44 -39.22 -2.15
CA LYS A 37 -7.24 -40.25 -3.19
C LYS A 37 -6.35 -41.40 -2.70
N GLN A 38 -5.45 -41.13 -1.75
CA GLN A 38 -4.56 -42.14 -1.18
C GLN A 38 -5.24 -42.93 -0.06
N VAL A 39 -6.15 -42.29 0.68
CA VAL A 39 -7.04 -42.94 1.63
C VAL A 39 -8.28 -43.43 0.85
N ARG A 40 -8.65 -44.72 0.96
CA ARG A 40 -9.84 -45.28 0.27
C ARG A 40 -11.11 -44.44 0.53
N PRO A 41 -12.13 -44.47 -0.37
CA PRO A 41 -13.26 -43.53 -0.30
C PRO A 41 -13.94 -43.60 1.05
N THR A 42 -13.88 -42.48 1.76
CA THR A 42 -14.30 -42.28 3.14
C THR A 42 -15.31 -41.14 3.19
N GLY A 43 -16.28 -41.25 4.09
CA GLY A 43 -17.37 -40.29 4.24
C GLY A 43 -16.89 -38.99 4.88
N THR A 44 -17.25 -37.88 4.23
CA THR A 44 -17.31 -36.47 4.68
C THR A 44 -16.47 -35.99 5.88
N SER A 45 -15.73 -34.92 5.59
CA SER A 45 -14.72 -34.16 6.34
C SER A 45 -15.16 -33.37 7.60
N CYS A 46 -16.31 -33.66 8.23
CA CYS A 46 -16.88 -32.76 9.25
C CYS A 46 -17.27 -33.42 10.59
N PHE A 47 -16.35 -34.11 11.28
CA PHE A 47 -16.57 -34.57 12.67
C PHE A 47 -15.80 -33.77 13.74
N LEU A 48 -14.80 -32.95 13.36
CA LEU A 48 -14.00 -32.19 14.32
C LEU A 48 -14.70 -30.94 14.87
N SER A 49 -15.71 -30.43 14.16
CA SER A 49 -16.46 -29.24 14.52
C SER A 49 -17.85 -29.60 15.03
N ASN A 50 -18.24 -28.98 16.14
CA ASN A 50 -19.63 -28.96 16.56
C ASN A 50 -20.23 -27.62 16.07
N PRO A 51 -21.32 -27.62 15.28
CA PRO A 51 -21.94 -26.39 14.79
C PRO A 51 -22.24 -25.36 15.89
N THR A 52 -22.60 -25.83 17.10
CA THR A 52 -22.85 -25.00 18.27
C THR A 52 -21.59 -24.24 18.73
N LEU A 53 -20.43 -24.90 18.65
CA LEU A 53 -19.16 -24.37 19.10
C LEU A 53 -18.61 -23.37 18.08
N VAL A 54 -18.72 -23.69 16.78
CA VAL A 54 -18.42 -22.74 15.68
C VAL A 54 -19.28 -21.48 15.80
N ARG A 55 -20.57 -21.62 16.11
CA ARG A 55 -21.44 -20.45 16.31
C ARG A 55 -21.01 -19.60 17.51
N THR A 56 -20.52 -20.22 18.57
CA THR A 56 -19.97 -19.49 19.72
C THR A 56 -18.74 -18.68 19.31
N TRP A 57 -17.86 -19.24 18.48
CA TRP A 57 -16.72 -18.50 17.92
C TRP A 57 -17.17 -17.33 17.05
N ASN A 58 -18.23 -17.50 16.25
CA ASN A 58 -18.76 -16.43 15.42
C ASN A 58 -19.28 -15.26 16.24
N ILE A 59 -19.99 -15.54 17.34
CA ILE A 59 -20.43 -14.52 18.30
C ILE A 59 -19.23 -13.81 18.95
N GLN A 60 -18.13 -14.54 19.16
CA GLN A 60 -16.88 -13.99 19.71
C GLN A 60 -16.04 -13.23 18.66
N GLY A 61 -16.49 -13.13 17.40
CA GLY A 61 -15.86 -12.33 16.36
C GLY A 61 -15.02 -13.09 15.33
N LEU A 62 -15.06 -14.43 15.34
CA LEU A 62 -14.51 -15.23 14.23
C LEU A 62 -15.45 -15.12 13.01
N PRO A 63 -14.94 -14.96 11.78
CA PRO A 63 -15.79 -15.04 10.60
C PRO A 63 -16.45 -16.40 10.42
N SER A 64 -17.60 -16.40 9.75
CA SER A 64 -18.36 -17.61 9.47
C SER A 64 -17.90 -18.37 8.22
N ASP A 65 -16.79 -17.99 7.60
CA ASP A 65 -16.24 -18.71 6.45
C ASP A 65 -15.50 -20.00 6.86
N ASP A 66 -15.35 -20.92 5.91
CA ASP A 66 -14.75 -22.22 6.16
C ASP A 66 -13.28 -22.10 6.60
N PHE A 67 -12.51 -21.19 5.99
CA PHE A 67 -11.10 -20.99 6.32
C PHE A 67 -10.92 -20.52 7.76
N SER A 68 -11.72 -19.55 8.20
CA SER A 68 -11.75 -19.06 9.58
C SER A 68 -12.20 -20.15 10.56
N THR A 69 -13.21 -20.94 10.18
CA THR A 69 -13.69 -22.06 10.99
C THR A 69 -12.62 -23.14 11.16
N GLU A 70 -11.93 -23.52 10.09
CA GLU A 70 -10.78 -24.42 10.10
C GLU A 70 -9.66 -23.90 11.00
N ASN A 71 -9.33 -22.61 10.90
CA ASN A 71 -8.34 -21.98 11.77
C ASN A 71 -8.76 -22.05 13.24
N GLY A 72 -10.04 -21.83 13.54
CA GLY A 72 -10.61 -22.00 14.89
C GLY A 72 -10.43 -23.43 15.41
N ILE A 73 -10.62 -24.44 14.56
CA ILE A 73 -10.38 -25.85 14.90
C ILE A 73 -8.89 -26.08 15.20
N ILE A 74 -7.98 -25.59 14.36
CA ILE A 74 -6.54 -25.77 14.55
C ILE A 74 -6.07 -25.11 15.86
N VAL A 75 -6.55 -23.91 16.16
CA VAL A 75 -6.21 -23.17 17.38
C VAL A 75 -6.73 -23.87 18.64
N THR A 76 -7.92 -24.47 18.59
CA THR A 76 -8.56 -25.08 19.77
C THR A 76 -8.23 -26.55 19.98
N ARG A 77 -7.95 -27.29 18.90
CA ARG A 77 -7.63 -28.73 18.92
C ARG A 77 -6.14 -29.03 18.75
N GLY A 78 -5.33 -28.05 18.35
CA GLY A 78 -3.90 -28.21 18.16
C GLY A 78 -3.17 -28.59 19.46
N ASN A 79 -2.21 -29.50 19.37
CA ASN A 79 -1.41 -29.91 20.52
C ASN A 79 -0.30 -28.90 20.87
N ARG A 80 0.30 -28.22 19.88
CA ARG A 80 1.28 -27.15 20.12
C ARG A 80 0.59 -25.81 20.25
N TRP A 81 1.25 -24.85 20.90
CA TRP A 81 0.70 -23.51 21.05
C TRP A 81 0.58 -22.81 19.69
N PRO A 82 -0.56 -22.17 19.39
CA PRO A 82 -0.79 -21.53 18.11
C PRO A 82 -0.03 -20.20 18.00
N LEU A 83 0.73 -20.06 16.91
CA LEU A 83 1.29 -18.79 16.45
C LEU A 83 0.45 -18.31 15.27
N MET A 84 -0.35 -17.27 15.51
CA MET A 84 -1.33 -16.75 14.57
C MET A 84 -0.75 -15.56 13.80
N ILE A 85 -0.64 -15.72 12.48
CA ILE A 85 -0.27 -14.65 11.54
C ILE A 85 -1.53 -13.81 11.28
N ASP A 86 -1.64 -12.66 11.93
CA ASP A 86 -2.88 -11.88 12.08
C ASP A 86 -2.68 -10.39 11.75
N PRO A 87 -2.35 -10.03 10.48
CA PRO A 87 -2.08 -8.65 10.10
C PRO A 87 -3.28 -7.69 10.27
N GLN A 88 -4.51 -8.22 10.23
CA GLN A 88 -5.74 -7.44 10.44
C GLN A 88 -6.33 -7.53 11.87
N CYS A 89 -5.61 -8.15 12.80
CA CYS A 89 -6.00 -8.28 14.22
C CYS A 89 -7.34 -9.00 14.47
N GLN A 90 -7.77 -9.87 13.55
CA GLN A 90 -9.01 -10.63 13.66
C GLN A 90 -8.91 -11.76 14.69
N ALA A 91 -7.84 -12.56 14.61
CA ALA A 91 -7.57 -13.63 15.57
C ALA A 91 -7.42 -13.05 16.98
N THR A 92 -6.71 -11.94 17.09
CA THR A 92 -6.50 -11.20 18.34
C THR A 92 -7.81 -10.79 18.99
N LYS A 93 -8.76 -10.22 18.24
CA LYS A 93 -10.09 -9.85 18.76
C LYS A 93 -10.87 -11.07 19.20
N TRP A 94 -10.86 -12.12 18.37
CA TRP A 94 -11.54 -13.38 18.68
C TRP A 94 -11.03 -14.01 19.98
N ILE A 95 -9.71 -14.16 20.15
CA ILE A 95 -9.11 -14.71 21.38
C ILE A 95 -9.41 -13.84 22.60
N LYS A 96 -9.34 -12.51 22.47
CA LYS A 96 -9.71 -11.58 23.55
C LYS A 96 -11.14 -11.81 24.01
N ASN A 97 -12.09 -11.94 23.09
CA ASN A 97 -13.50 -12.18 23.41
C ASN A 97 -13.77 -13.60 23.93
N MET A 98 -13.07 -14.61 23.38
CA MET A 98 -13.22 -16.01 23.77
C MET A 98 -12.74 -16.28 25.20
N GLU A 99 -11.59 -15.73 25.57
CA GLU A 99 -10.93 -15.98 26.86
C GLU A 99 -11.16 -14.87 27.90
N ALA A 100 -11.93 -13.82 27.57
CA ALA A 100 -12.24 -12.70 28.48
C ALA A 100 -12.76 -13.17 29.85
N LYS A 101 -13.72 -14.10 29.86
CA LYS A 101 -14.33 -14.63 31.10
C LYS A 101 -13.36 -15.43 31.96
N LYS A 102 -12.27 -15.94 31.39
CA LYS A 102 -11.24 -16.72 32.10
C LYS A 102 -10.08 -15.86 32.61
N GLY A 103 -10.14 -14.54 32.43
CA GLY A 103 -9.13 -13.62 32.94
C GLY A 103 -7.86 -13.56 32.09
N LEU A 104 -8.00 -13.53 30.75
CA LEU A 104 -6.90 -13.42 29.79
C LEU A 104 -5.89 -12.32 30.17
N LYS A 105 -4.60 -12.69 30.21
CA LYS A 105 -3.48 -11.76 30.38
C LYS A 105 -2.85 -11.47 29.03
N ILE A 106 -2.69 -10.19 28.71
CA ILE A 106 -2.06 -9.74 27.46
C ILE A 106 -0.63 -9.37 27.79
N ILE A 107 0.32 -9.93 27.04
CA ILE A 107 1.75 -9.64 27.18
C ILE A 107 2.39 -9.26 25.84
N ASP A 108 3.53 -8.58 25.91
CA ASP A 108 4.36 -8.15 24.79
C ASP A 108 5.83 -8.30 25.24
N LEU A 109 6.72 -8.74 24.35
CA LEU A 109 8.14 -8.95 24.65
C LEU A 109 8.85 -7.66 25.08
N GLN A 110 8.30 -6.49 24.73
CA GLN A 110 8.85 -5.20 25.12
C GLN A 110 8.48 -4.79 26.56
N MET A 111 7.63 -5.54 27.27
CA MET A 111 7.27 -5.19 28.66
C MET A 111 8.29 -5.76 29.65
N PRO A 112 8.87 -4.96 30.56
CA PRO A 112 9.93 -5.44 31.45
C PRO A 112 9.47 -6.53 32.43
N ASP A 113 8.18 -6.60 32.73
CA ASP A 113 7.56 -7.51 33.70
C ASP A 113 6.82 -8.69 33.05
N TYR A 114 6.95 -8.89 31.73
CA TYR A 114 6.19 -9.92 31.00
C TYR A 114 6.41 -11.34 31.56
N LEU A 115 7.66 -11.69 31.93
CA LEU A 115 7.99 -12.99 32.51
C LEU A 115 7.30 -13.20 33.86
N ARG A 116 7.18 -12.16 34.69
CA ARG A 116 6.51 -12.26 35.99
C ARG A 116 5.00 -12.47 35.82
N ILE A 117 4.37 -11.79 34.86
CA ILE A 117 2.96 -12.00 34.52
C ILE A 117 2.74 -13.44 34.05
N LEU A 118 3.68 -13.96 33.23
CA LEU A 118 3.65 -15.32 32.72
C LEU A 118 3.83 -16.37 33.83
N GLU A 119 4.77 -16.18 34.74
CA GLU A 119 4.97 -17.02 35.95
C GLU A 119 3.65 -17.15 36.74
N MET A 120 3.01 -16.02 37.04
CA MET A 120 1.75 -16.00 37.81
C MET A 120 0.60 -16.65 37.04
N ALA A 121 0.51 -16.42 35.73
CA ALA A 121 -0.54 -17.00 34.90
C ALA A 121 -0.42 -18.52 34.80
N ILE A 122 0.80 -19.06 34.74
CA ILE A 122 1.06 -20.51 34.72
C ILE A 122 0.61 -21.18 36.04
N GLN A 123 0.86 -20.54 37.18
CA GLN A 123 0.47 -21.05 38.49
C GLN A 123 -1.05 -21.08 38.69
N VAL A 124 -1.74 -20.02 38.23
CA VAL A 124 -3.18 -19.87 38.40
C VAL A 124 -3.98 -20.57 37.28
N GLY A 125 -3.32 -20.89 36.15
CA GLY A 125 -3.99 -21.44 34.97
C GLY A 125 -4.71 -20.41 34.12
N ALA A 126 -4.35 -19.13 34.23
CA ALA A 126 -4.93 -18.06 33.43
C ALA A 126 -4.41 -18.12 31.98
N PRO A 127 -5.26 -17.90 30.95
CA PRO A 127 -4.80 -17.86 29.58
C PRO A 127 -3.94 -16.61 29.32
N VAL A 128 -2.93 -16.73 28.46
CA VAL A 128 -2.01 -15.64 28.10
C VAL A 128 -1.95 -15.46 26.59
N LEU A 129 -2.01 -14.20 26.13
CA LEU A 129 -1.83 -13.79 24.74
C LEU A 129 -0.56 -12.94 24.60
N LEU A 130 0.45 -13.46 23.90
CA LEU A 130 1.65 -12.74 23.52
C LEU A 130 1.43 -12.04 22.16
N GLN A 131 1.49 -10.71 22.15
CA GLN A 131 1.20 -9.89 20.96
C GLN A 131 2.47 -9.40 20.26
N ASN A 132 2.30 -9.01 18.99
CA ASN A 132 3.29 -8.30 18.17
C ASN A 132 4.65 -9.01 18.06
N VAL A 133 4.66 -10.34 18.06
CA VAL A 133 5.88 -11.12 17.89
C VAL A 133 6.45 -10.87 16.49
N GLN A 134 7.76 -10.65 16.44
CA GLN A 134 8.51 -10.47 15.19
C GLN A 134 8.88 -11.84 14.60
N GLU A 135 10.00 -11.94 13.88
CA GLU A 135 10.50 -13.23 13.36
C GLU A 135 11.29 -14.02 14.41
N GLU A 136 11.82 -13.33 15.43
CA GLU A 136 12.56 -13.93 16.53
C GLU A 136 11.71 -14.03 17.81
N LEU A 137 11.77 -15.19 18.45
CA LEU A 137 11.15 -15.47 19.75
C LEU A 137 12.23 -15.50 20.84
N ASP A 138 11.91 -14.96 22.01
CA ASP A 138 12.80 -15.02 23.17
C ASP A 138 13.05 -16.49 23.59
N PRO A 139 14.32 -16.97 23.64
CA PRO A 139 14.65 -18.34 24.02
C PRO A 139 14.17 -18.74 25.41
N THR A 140 13.93 -17.78 26.32
CA THR A 140 13.37 -18.06 27.65
C THR A 140 11.97 -18.66 27.60
N LEU A 141 11.24 -18.51 26.49
CA LEU A 141 9.93 -19.12 26.26
C LEU A 141 10.00 -20.60 25.84
N ALA A 142 11.17 -21.10 25.43
CA ALA A 142 11.32 -22.46 24.90
C ALA A 142 10.75 -23.57 25.82
N PRO A 143 10.90 -23.52 27.17
CA PRO A 143 10.29 -24.53 28.05
C PRO A 143 8.75 -24.55 27.97
N ILE A 144 8.12 -23.38 27.79
CA ILE A 144 6.67 -23.24 27.64
C ILE A 144 6.24 -23.73 26.27
N LEU A 145 6.96 -23.32 25.22
CA LEU A 145 6.67 -23.71 23.83
C LEU A 145 6.74 -25.22 23.64
N ASN A 146 7.78 -25.85 24.19
CA ASN A 146 7.98 -27.30 24.16
C ASN A 146 7.12 -28.08 25.17
N LYS A 147 6.36 -27.38 26.04
CA LYS A 147 5.59 -27.97 27.14
C LYS A 147 6.46 -28.92 28.00
N SER A 148 7.67 -28.48 28.36
CA SER A 148 8.67 -29.24 29.13
C SER A 148 8.27 -29.38 30.62
N VAL A 149 7.10 -29.96 30.87
CA VAL A 149 6.51 -30.14 32.20
C VAL A 149 7.06 -31.41 32.83
N THR A 150 7.60 -31.29 34.05
CA THR A 150 8.18 -32.39 34.81
C THR A 150 7.30 -32.70 36.02
N LYS A 151 7.00 -33.97 36.26
CA LYS A 151 6.19 -34.39 37.42
C LYS A 151 7.11 -34.77 38.58
N VAL A 152 7.13 -33.95 39.64
CA VAL A 152 7.93 -34.19 40.85
C VAL A 152 7.01 -34.20 42.07
N GLY A 153 7.03 -35.27 42.86
CA GLY A 153 6.23 -35.35 44.09
C GLY A 153 4.71 -35.19 43.88
N GLY A 154 4.19 -35.56 42.71
CA GLY A 154 2.77 -35.42 42.36
C GLY A 154 2.37 -34.05 41.81
N ARG A 155 3.25 -33.04 41.87
CA ARG A 155 3.04 -31.72 41.26
C ARG A 155 3.63 -31.67 39.86
N LEU A 156 3.00 -30.91 38.99
CA LEU A 156 3.52 -30.58 37.66
C LEU A 156 4.34 -29.30 37.79
N LEU A 157 5.60 -29.33 37.38
CA LEU A 157 6.53 -28.20 37.46
C LEU A 157 7.05 -27.88 36.06
N ILE A 158 7.27 -26.60 35.78
CA ILE A 158 7.94 -26.13 34.57
C ILE A 158 9.06 -25.16 34.97
N ARG A 159 10.22 -25.28 34.32
CA ARG A 159 11.36 -24.40 34.57
C ARG A 159 11.29 -23.20 33.64
N LEU A 160 11.18 -22.00 34.19
CA LEU A 160 11.19 -20.75 33.44
C LEU A 160 12.41 -19.93 33.87
N GLY A 161 13.42 -19.86 32.99
CA GLY A 161 14.74 -19.33 33.34
C GLY A 161 15.38 -20.12 34.49
N ASP A 162 15.65 -19.43 35.59
CA ASP A 162 16.27 -20.03 36.79
C ASP A 162 15.27 -20.50 37.85
N LYS A 163 13.96 -20.31 37.63
CA LYS A 163 12.92 -20.68 38.61
C LYS A 163 12.12 -21.90 38.17
N GLU A 164 11.71 -22.70 39.14
CA GLU A 164 10.71 -23.75 38.97
C GLU A 164 9.33 -23.21 39.38
N VAL A 165 8.34 -23.39 38.50
CA VAL A 165 6.98 -22.85 38.65
C VAL A 165 5.98 -24.00 38.62
N ASP A 166 5.03 -24.01 39.55
CA ASP A 166 3.90 -24.95 39.54
C ASP A 166 3.06 -24.74 38.27
N TYR A 167 2.87 -25.81 37.49
CA TYR A 167 2.16 -25.80 36.20
C TYR A 167 0.70 -26.21 36.37
N HIS A 168 -0.22 -25.32 36.02
CA HIS A 168 -1.65 -25.60 36.01
C HIS A 168 -2.11 -26.20 34.67
N PRO A 169 -2.83 -27.34 34.64
CA PRO A 169 -3.28 -27.99 33.39
C PRO A 169 -4.19 -27.14 32.49
N ASP A 170 -4.94 -26.21 33.07
CA ASP A 170 -5.85 -25.32 32.32
C ASP A 170 -5.15 -24.14 31.66
N PHE A 171 -3.85 -23.94 31.92
CA PHE A 171 -3.07 -22.87 31.28
C PHE A 171 -3.14 -22.98 29.75
N ARG A 172 -3.32 -21.84 29.07
CA ARG A 172 -3.32 -21.73 27.61
C ARG A 172 -2.44 -20.57 27.17
N PHE A 173 -1.67 -20.78 26.10
CA PHE A 173 -0.77 -19.78 25.54
C PHE A 173 -1.08 -19.53 24.07
N TYR A 174 -1.26 -18.26 23.71
CA TYR A 174 -1.56 -17.80 22.35
C TYR A 174 -0.50 -16.80 21.92
N ILE A 175 -0.07 -16.86 20.66
CA ILE A 175 0.95 -15.98 20.11
C ILE A 175 0.38 -15.33 18.85
N THR A 176 0.52 -14.00 18.69
CA THR A 176 0.09 -13.28 17.48
C THR A 176 1.22 -12.42 16.91
N THR A 177 1.22 -12.30 15.58
CA THR A 177 2.07 -11.36 14.84
C THR A 177 1.22 -10.52 13.89
N LYS A 178 1.59 -9.25 13.70
CA LYS A 178 0.98 -8.36 12.70
C LYS A 178 1.72 -8.40 11.35
N LEU A 179 2.84 -9.13 11.27
CA LEU A 179 3.58 -9.28 10.01
C LEU A 179 2.75 -10.14 9.05
N PRO A 180 2.54 -9.71 7.79
CA PRO A 180 1.69 -10.46 6.86
C PRO A 180 2.34 -11.74 6.33
N ASN A 181 3.67 -11.77 6.23
CA ASN A 181 4.43 -12.92 5.72
C ASN A 181 5.79 -13.04 6.45
N PRO A 182 5.80 -13.39 7.75
CA PRO A 182 7.02 -13.54 8.52
C PRO A 182 7.82 -14.78 8.13
N HIS A 183 9.15 -14.69 8.16
CA HIS A 183 10.06 -15.80 7.93
C HIS A 183 10.50 -16.45 9.25
N TYR A 184 9.78 -17.50 9.66
CA TYR A 184 10.14 -18.27 10.85
C TYR A 184 11.18 -19.34 10.58
N THR A 185 12.07 -19.55 11.54
CA THR A 185 13.04 -20.65 11.49
C THR A 185 12.34 -22.02 11.58
N PRO A 186 12.98 -23.10 11.10
CA PRO A 186 12.46 -24.45 11.29
C PRO A 186 12.26 -24.82 12.76
N GLU A 187 13.10 -24.29 13.65
CA GLU A 187 12.98 -24.47 15.09
C GLU A 187 11.66 -23.89 15.61
N THR A 188 11.38 -22.62 15.34
CA THR A 188 10.11 -21.96 15.71
C THR A 188 8.90 -22.71 15.15
N SER A 189 8.98 -23.16 13.90
CA SER A 189 7.90 -23.91 13.21
C SER A 189 7.69 -25.32 13.79
N SER A 190 8.71 -25.89 14.43
CA SER A 190 8.63 -27.18 15.12
C SER A 190 7.98 -27.05 16.50
N GLN A 191 8.28 -25.95 17.22
CA GLN A 191 7.82 -25.70 18.59
C GLN A 191 6.38 -25.19 18.66
N THR A 192 5.92 -24.46 17.63
CA THR A 192 4.58 -23.86 17.57
C THR A 192 3.75 -24.43 16.42
N THR A 193 2.42 -24.29 16.51
CA THR A 193 1.54 -24.50 15.35
C THR A 193 1.30 -23.15 14.69
N ILE A 194 1.92 -22.91 13.54
CA ILE A 194 1.69 -21.68 12.78
C ILE A 194 0.31 -21.76 12.12
N VAL A 195 -0.52 -20.74 12.32
CA VAL A 195 -1.87 -20.63 11.74
C VAL A 195 -2.00 -19.31 11.02
N ASN A 196 -2.38 -19.35 9.74
CA ASN A 196 -2.55 -18.17 8.92
C ASN A 196 -3.96 -17.59 9.09
N PHE A 197 -4.07 -16.41 9.70
CA PHE A 197 -5.29 -15.64 9.89
C PHE A 197 -5.38 -14.41 8.96
N ALA A 198 -4.54 -14.34 7.92
CA ALA A 198 -4.66 -13.30 6.91
C ALA A 198 -6.06 -13.38 6.26
N VAL A 199 -6.78 -12.25 6.30
CA VAL A 199 -8.16 -12.17 5.83
C VAL A 199 -8.22 -12.47 4.33
N LYS A 200 -9.14 -13.33 3.92
CA LYS A 200 -9.45 -13.61 2.52
C LYS A 200 -10.62 -12.76 2.01
N GLU A 201 -10.66 -12.57 0.69
CA GLU A 201 -11.72 -11.83 0.01
C GLU A 201 -13.11 -12.37 0.30
N GLN A 202 -13.29 -13.70 0.22
CA GLN A 202 -14.57 -14.36 0.51
C GLN A 202 -14.97 -14.23 1.98
N GLY A 203 -14.02 -14.34 2.92
CA GLY A 203 -14.29 -14.21 4.35
C GLY A 203 -14.73 -12.78 4.71
N LEU A 204 -14.03 -11.78 4.16
CA LEU A 204 -14.40 -10.38 4.33
C LEU A 204 -15.74 -10.05 3.65
N GLU A 205 -15.98 -10.60 2.46
CA GLU A 205 -17.26 -10.43 1.76
C GLU A 205 -18.43 -10.93 2.61
N ALA A 206 -18.31 -12.12 3.23
CA ALA A 206 -19.33 -12.65 4.12
C ALA A 206 -19.55 -11.74 5.35
N GLN A 207 -18.48 -11.19 5.93
CA GLN A 207 -18.55 -10.26 7.04
C GLN A 207 -19.25 -8.94 6.66
N LEU A 208 -18.87 -8.35 5.52
CA LEU A 208 -19.46 -7.12 5.00
C LEU A 208 -20.93 -7.31 4.58
N LEU A 209 -21.28 -8.50 4.08
CA LEU A 209 -22.66 -8.88 3.81
C LEU A 209 -23.51 -8.85 5.08
N GLY A 210 -23.00 -9.43 6.18
CA GLY A 210 -23.68 -9.35 7.48
C GLY A 210 -23.87 -7.90 7.94
N ILE A 211 -22.86 -7.04 7.74
CA ILE A 211 -22.93 -5.62 8.13
C ILE A 211 -23.99 -4.85 7.32
N VAL A 212 -24.00 -5.00 5.99
CA VAL A 212 -24.96 -4.28 5.14
C VAL A 212 -26.39 -4.74 5.39
N VAL A 213 -26.62 -6.06 5.53
CA VAL A 213 -27.94 -6.60 5.84
C VAL A 213 -28.41 -6.09 7.20
N ARG A 214 -27.56 -6.13 8.23
CA ARG A 214 -27.92 -5.64 9.57
C ARG A 214 -28.32 -4.16 9.57
N LYS A 215 -27.74 -3.35 8.69
CA LYS A 215 -28.07 -1.91 8.58
C LYS A 215 -29.30 -1.62 7.70
N GLU A 216 -29.45 -2.32 6.59
CA GLU A 216 -30.56 -2.09 5.64
C GLU A 216 -31.84 -2.83 6.03
N ARG A 217 -31.72 -4.06 6.57
CA ARG A 217 -32.82 -4.93 6.99
C ARG A 217 -32.49 -5.63 8.31
N PRO A 218 -32.47 -4.88 9.44
CA PRO A 218 -32.15 -5.45 10.76
C PRO A 218 -33.07 -6.62 11.13
N GLU A 219 -34.35 -6.55 10.77
CA GLU A 219 -35.34 -7.61 11.02
C GLU A 219 -34.91 -8.97 10.47
N LEU A 220 -34.29 -9.02 9.27
CA LEU A 220 -33.82 -10.28 8.67
C LEU A 220 -32.63 -10.86 9.44
N GLU A 221 -31.75 -10.00 9.96
CA GLU A 221 -30.58 -10.45 10.71
C GLU A 221 -30.97 -10.92 12.12
N GLU A 222 -31.88 -10.22 12.79
CA GLU A 222 -32.46 -10.67 14.07
C GLU A 222 -33.22 -11.98 13.93
N GLN A 223 -34.02 -12.13 12.86
CA GLN A 223 -34.69 -13.39 12.54
C GLN A 223 -33.67 -14.50 12.31
N LYS A 224 -32.61 -14.26 11.55
CA LYS A 224 -31.54 -15.25 11.35
C LYS A 224 -30.87 -15.64 12.67
N ASP A 225 -30.50 -14.66 13.48
CA ASP A 225 -29.82 -14.92 14.76
C ASP A 225 -30.70 -15.73 15.71
N SER A 226 -31.99 -15.41 15.80
CA SER A 226 -32.96 -16.18 16.59
C SER A 226 -33.17 -17.60 16.05
N LEU A 227 -33.29 -17.76 14.73
CA LEU A 227 -33.49 -19.04 14.07
C LEU A 227 -32.30 -19.97 14.29
N VAL A 228 -31.07 -19.45 14.17
CA VAL A 228 -29.86 -20.23 14.41
C VAL A 228 -29.73 -20.65 15.87
N LEU A 229 -30.12 -19.79 16.83
CA LEU A 229 -30.15 -20.17 18.24
C LEU A 229 -31.18 -21.27 18.52
N ASN A 230 -32.36 -21.20 17.90
CA ASN A 230 -33.40 -22.21 18.01
C ASN A 230 -32.97 -23.54 17.39
N ILE A 231 -32.32 -23.53 16.23
CA ILE A 231 -31.76 -24.73 15.60
C ILE A 231 -30.69 -25.38 16.49
N ALA A 232 -29.80 -24.57 17.08
CA ALA A 232 -28.77 -25.08 17.99
C ALA A 232 -29.38 -25.67 19.27
N ALA A 233 -30.39 -25.00 19.86
CA ALA A 233 -31.10 -25.49 21.03
C ALA A 233 -31.87 -26.79 20.72
N GLY A 234 -32.53 -26.88 19.56
CA GLY A 234 -33.23 -28.08 19.08
C GLY A 234 -32.27 -29.26 18.88
N LYS A 235 -31.13 -29.04 18.19
CA LYS A 235 -30.10 -30.08 18.00
C LYS A 235 -29.49 -30.55 19.33
N ARG A 236 -29.26 -29.63 20.27
CA ARG A 236 -28.82 -30.00 21.63
C ARG A 236 -29.89 -30.82 22.35
N LYS A 237 -31.17 -30.41 22.26
CA LYS A 237 -32.28 -31.11 22.90
C LYS A 237 -32.45 -32.54 22.37
N LEU A 238 -32.30 -32.74 21.05
CA LEU A 238 -32.29 -34.08 20.46
C LEU A 238 -31.18 -34.96 21.05
N LYS A 239 -29.97 -34.42 21.19
CA LYS A 239 -28.86 -35.16 21.78
C LYS A 239 -29.08 -35.46 23.27
N GLU A 240 -29.60 -34.51 24.03
CA GLU A 240 -29.97 -34.74 25.44
C GLU A 240 -31.05 -35.82 25.58
N LEU A 241 -32.05 -35.82 24.68
CA LEU A 241 -33.08 -36.87 24.64
C LEU A 241 -32.46 -38.23 24.27
N GLU A 242 -31.53 -38.27 23.33
CA GLU A 242 -30.81 -39.49 22.95
C GLU A 242 -29.95 -40.04 24.10
N ASP A 243 -29.16 -39.18 24.75
CA ASP A 243 -28.33 -39.52 25.91
C ASP A 243 -29.19 -39.98 27.09
N GLU A 244 -30.35 -39.35 27.32
CA GLU A 244 -31.30 -39.76 28.37
C GLU A 244 -31.96 -41.10 28.05
N ILE A 245 -32.35 -41.35 26.79
CA ILE A 245 -32.86 -42.66 26.35
C ILE A 245 -31.79 -43.75 26.58
N LEU A 246 -30.55 -43.48 26.20
CA LEU A 246 -29.41 -44.40 26.40
C LEU A 246 -29.15 -44.66 27.88
N ARG A 247 -29.20 -43.61 28.71
CA ARG A 247 -29.05 -43.72 30.17
C ARG A 247 -30.15 -44.59 30.77
N LEU A 248 -31.40 -44.33 30.44
CA LEU A 248 -32.57 -45.07 30.91
C LEU A 248 -32.52 -46.55 30.48
N LEU A 249 -32.08 -46.84 29.26
CA LEU A 249 -31.89 -48.21 28.77
C LEU A 249 -30.73 -48.94 29.46
N ASN A 250 -29.66 -48.22 29.81
CA ASN A 250 -28.48 -48.79 30.47
C ASN A 250 -28.69 -49.01 31.98
N GLU A 251 -29.49 -48.16 32.63
CA GLU A 251 -29.87 -48.28 34.05
C GLU A 251 -30.97 -49.34 34.28
N ALA A 252 -31.70 -49.73 33.23
CA ALA A 252 -32.76 -50.74 33.32
C ALA A 252 -32.19 -52.15 33.58
N THR A 253 -32.29 -52.63 34.81
CA THR A 253 -31.96 -54.01 35.19
C THR A 253 -33.21 -54.88 35.23
N GLY A 254 -33.47 -55.68 34.18
CA GLY A 254 -34.62 -56.60 34.13
C GLY A 254 -35.28 -56.67 32.75
N SER A 255 -36.49 -57.23 32.68
CA SER A 255 -37.31 -57.24 31.46
C SER A 255 -37.85 -55.83 31.18
N LEU A 256 -37.46 -55.24 30.05
CA LEU A 256 -37.87 -53.90 29.58
C LEU A 256 -39.40 -53.73 29.49
N LEU A 257 -40.16 -54.82 29.39
CA LEU A 257 -41.61 -54.81 29.31
C LEU A 257 -42.30 -54.69 30.68
N ASP A 258 -41.58 -54.94 31.76
CA ASP A 258 -42.14 -54.93 33.12
C ASP A 258 -42.03 -53.55 33.79
N ASP A 259 -41.18 -52.67 33.25
CA ASP A 259 -41.01 -51.29 33.72
C ASP A 259 -41.92 -50.32 32.94
N VAL A 260 -43.15 -50.18 33.42
CA VAL A 260 -44.18 -49.29 32.84
C VAL A 260 -43.75 -47.82 32.87
N GLN A 261 -42.92 -47.40 33.84
CA GLN A 261 -42.43 -46.02 33.88
C GLN A 261 -41.40 -45.77 32.79
N LEU A 262 -40.48 -46.71 32.57
CA LEU A 262 -39.51 -46.64 31.48
C LEU A 262 -40.19 -46.57 30.11
N VAL A 263 -41.20 -47.41 29.86
CA VAL A 263 -41.96 -47.41 28.59
C VAL A 263 -42.66 -46.06 28.35
N ASN A 264 -43.28 -45.49 29.37
CA ASN A 264 -43.95 -44.19 29.25
C ASN A 264 -42.97 -43.03 29.03
N THR A 265 -41.81 -43.03 29.70
CA THR A 265 -40.77 -42.01 29.50
C THR A 265 -40.14 -42.15 28.12
N LEU A 266 -39.89 -43.38 27.63
CA LEU A 266 -39.40 -43.63 26.26
C LEU A 266 -40.40 -43.13 25.20
N GLN A 267 -41.69 -43.39 25.40
CA GLN A 267 -42.73 -42.92 24.48
C GLN A 267 -42.83 -41.39 24.48
N THR A 268 -42.74 -40.75 25.65
CA THR A 268 -42.76 -39.29 25.78
C THR A 268 -41.53 -38.66 25.11
N SER A 269 -40.33 -39.18 25.39
CA SER A 269 -39.09 -38.73 24.75
C SER A 269 -39.10 -38.92 23.24
N LYS A 270 -39.70 -40.00 22.74
CA LYS A 270 -39.88 -40.24 21.30
C LYS A 270 -40.79 -39.20 20.65
N VAL A 271 -41.94 -38.89 21.27
CA VAL A 271 -42.87 -37.86 20.76
C VAL A 271 -42.19 -36.49 20.73
N THR A 272 -41.51 -36.09 21.82
CA THR A 272 -40.77 -34.83 21.85
C THR A 272 -39.63 -34.80 20.82
N ALA A 273 -38.93 -35.92 20.60
CA ALA A 273 -37.89 -36.00 19.58
C ALA A 273 -38.46 -35.81 18.15
N THR A 274 -39.62 -36.41 17.84
CA THR A 274 -40.29 -36.19 16.55
C THR A 274 -40.74 -34.74 16.37
N GLU A 275 -41.33 -34.12 17.40
CA GLU A 275 -41.75 -32.71 17.35
C GLU A 275 -40.57 -31.76 17.12
N VAL A 276 -39.46 -31.96 17.84
CA VAL A 276 -38.24 -31.16 17.67
C VAL A 276 -37.63 -31.37 16.28
N THR A 277 -37.71 -32.58 15.73
CA THR A 277 -37.21 -32.88 14.37
C THR A 277 -38.01 -32.13 13.31
N GLU A 278 -39.35 -32.17 13.36
CA GLU A 278 -40.21 -31.41 12.44
C GLU A 278 -40.00 -29.88 12.58
N GLN A 279 -39.82 -29.40 13.81
CA GLN A 279 -39.50 -27.99 14.06
C GLN A 279 -38.13 -27.60 13.48
N LEU A 280 -37.14 -28.50 13.51
CA LEU A 280 -35.84 -28.27 12.91
C LEU A 280 -35.94 -28.21 11.38
N GLU A 281 -36.69 -29.11 10.74
CA GLU A 281 -36.88 -29.09 9.28
C GLU A 281 -37.52 -27.78 8.80
N THR A 282 -38.56 -27.31 9.50
CA THR A 282 -39.20 -26.02 9.19
C THR A 282 -38.28 -24.83 9.43
N SER A 283 -37.44 -24.91 10.46
CA SER A 283 -36.42 -23.89 10.75
C SER A 283 -35.35 -23.84 9.66
N GLU A 284 -34.84 -24.99 9.21
CA GLU A 284 -33.86 -25.08 8.12
C GLU A 284 -34.43 -24.57 6.78
N MET A 285 -35.70 -24.87 6.46
CA MET A 285 -36.33 -24.31 5.27
C MET A 285 -36.53 -22.79 5.35
N THR A 286 -36.76 -22.26 6.55
CA THR A 286 -36.84 -20.80 6.79
C THR A 286 -35.47 -20.14 6.69
N GLU A 287 -34.41 -20.82 7.14
CA GLU A 287 -33.03 -20.35 7.03
C GLU A 287 -32.64 -20.12 5.57
N ILE A 288 -32.95 -21.08 4.69
CA ILE A 288 -32.70 -20.97 3.24
C ILE A 288 -33.41 -19.75 2.63
N LYS A 289 -34.66 -19.47 3.05
CA LYS A 289 -35.40 -18.29 2.56
C LYS A 289 -34.76 -16.98 3.03
N ILE A 290 -34.34 -16.92 4.30
CA ILE A 290 -33.65 -15.75 4.87
C ILE A 290 -32.32 -15.53 4.17
N ASP A 291 -31.56 -16.60 3.94
CA ASP A 291 -30.28 -16.53 3.22
C ASP A 291 -30.48 -16.05 1.80
N THR A 292 -31.48 -16.56 1.08
CA THR A 292 -31.81 -16.06 -0.26
C THR A 292 -32.11 -14.54 -0.26
N ALA A 293 -32.79 -14.03 0.77
CA ALA A 293 -33.05 -12.60 0.91
C ALA A 293 -31.77 -11.79 1.25
N ARG A 294 -30.82 -12.36 2.00
CA ARG A 294 -29.50 -11.77 2.29
C ARG A 294 -28.62 -11.70 1.04
N GLU A 295 -28.61 -12.78 0.26
CA GLU A 295 -27.82 -12.92 -0.97
C GLU A 295 -28.06 -11.79 -1.97
N ALA A 296 -29.26 -11.19 -1.95
CA ALA A 296 -29.58 -10.05 -2.78
C ALA A 296 -28.67 -8.81 -2.53
N TYR A 297 -28.07 -8.68 -1.35
CA TYR A 297 -27.10 -7.62 -1.03
C TYR A 297 -25.63 -8.00 -1.29
N ARG A 298 -25.34 -9.25 -1.69
CA ARG A 298 -23.99 -9.72 -1.97
C ARG A 298 -23.19 -8.84 -2.93
N PRO A 299 -23.76 -8.29 -4.02
CA PRO A 299 -22.99 -7.42 -4.92
C PRO A 299 -22.40 -6.19 -4.22
N CYS A 300 -23.03 -5.70 -3.15
CA CYS A 300 -22.50 -4.59 -2.35
C CYS A 300 -21.31 -5.03 -1.49
N ALA A 301 -21.45 -6.17 -0.82
CA ALA A 301 -20.39 -6.75 -0.01
C ALA A 301 -19.16 -7.16 -0.84
N GLN A 302 -19.39 -7.72 -2.03
CA GLN A 302 -18.34 -8.09 -2.97
C GLN A 302 -17.58 -6.85 -3.46
N ARG A 303 -18.28 -5.78 -3.85
CA ARG A 303 -17.66 -4.51 -4.23
C ARG A 303 -16.80 -3.95 -3.10
N ALA A 304 -17.30 -3.94 -1.86
CA ALA A 304 -16.55 -3.46 -0.72
C ALA A 304 -15.33 -4.35 -0.41
N SER A 305 -15.47 -5.69 -0.45
CA SER A 305 -14.34 -6.60 -0.25
C SER A 305 -13.19 -6.31 -1.22
N ILE A 306 -13.49 -6.19 -2.52
CA ILE A 306 -12.49 -5.84 -3.55
C ILE A 306 -11.76 -4.53 -3.23
N LEU A 307 -12.50 -3.49 -2.86
CA LEU A 307 -11.93 -2.18 -2.55
C LEU A 307 -11.00 -2.22 -1.34
N PHE A 308 -11.31 -3.06 -0.34
CA PHE A 308 -10.41 -3.28 0.79
C PHE A 308 -9.11 -3.96 0.36
N PHE A 309 -9.15 -4.98 -0.50
CA PHE A 309 -7.91 -5.63 -0.95
C PHE A 309 -7.07 -4.73 -1.84
N VAL A 310 -7.69 -3.91 -2.71
CA VAL A 310 -6.97 -2.87 -3.45
C VAL A 310 -6.32 -1.86 -2.51
N LEU A 311 -6.99 -1.48 -1.41
CA LEU A 311 -6.43 -0.61 -0.39
C LEU A 311 -5.26 -1.27 0.36
N ASN A 312 -5.39 -2.54 0.73
CA ASN A 312 -4.38 -3.31 1.44
C ASN A 312 -3.13 -3.55 0.58
N ASP A 313 -3.29 -3.75 -0.73
CA ASP A 313 -2.20 -3.88 -1.68
C ASP A 313 -1.31 -2.63 -1.75
N MET A 314 -1.85 -1.44 -1.44
CA MET A 314 -1.06 -0.20 -1.41
C MET A 314 0.08 -0.26 -0.38
N GLY A 315 -0.07 -1.04 0.70
CA GLY A 315 0.99 -1.24 1.70
C GLY A 315 2.26 -1.93 1.15
N ARG A 316 2.18 -2.56 -0.04
CA ARG A 316 3.35 -3.12 -0.74
C ARG A 316 4.14 -2.05 -1.51
N ILE A 317 3.50 -0.93 -1.85
CA ILE A 317 4.12 0.16 -2.60
C ILE A 317 4.95 1.05 -1.68
N ASP A 318 4.36 1.45 -0.55
CA ASP A 318 5.00 2.29 0.45
C ASP A 318 4.66 1.78 1.86
N PRO A 319 5.63 1.64 2.77
CA PRO A 319 5.38 1.12 4.12
C PRO A 319 4.41 2.00 4.93
N MET A 320 4.23 3.28 4.58
CA MET A 320 3.27 4.18 5.24
C MET A 320 1.81 3.94 4.82
N TYR A 321 1.56 3.19 3.74
CA TYR A 321 0.22 2.91 3.21
C TYR A 321 -0.46 1.73 3.90
N GLN A 322 -0.41 1.71 5.24
CA GLN A 322 -1.09 0.70 6.05
C GLN A 322 -2.48 1.19 6.42
N PHE A 323 -3.50 0.36 6.20
CA PHE A 323 -4.88 0.71 6.54
C PHE A 323 -5.46 -0.40 7.41
N SER A 324 -6.10 -0.02 8.54
CA SER A 324 -6.78 -1.01 9.38
C SER A 324 -8.09 -1.47 8.75
N LEU A 325 -8.43 -2.73 8.99
CA LEU A 325 -9.76 -3.26 8.67
C LEU A 325 -10.88 -2.53 9.43
N ASP A 326 -10.65 -2.11 10.68
CA ASP A 326 -11.65 -1.40 11.48
C ASP A 326 -12.03 -0.05 10.87
N ALA A 327 -11.05 0.80 10.56
CA ALA A 327 -11.31 2.08 9.90
C ALA A 327 -12.02 1.91 8.55
N TYR A 328 -11.73 0.81 7.83
CA TYR A 328 -12.43 0.48 6.59
C TYR A 328 -13.89 0.10 6.84
N ILE A 329 -14.17 -0.73 7.85
CA ILE A 329 -15.54 -1.09 8.26
C ILE A 329 -16.31 0.14 8.72
N ASP A 330 -15.68 1.06 9.44
CA ASP A 330 -16.28 2.34 9.85
C ASP A 330 -16.62 3.22 8.65
N LEU A 331 -15.72 3.30 7.66
CA LEU A 331 -15.97 4.00 6.41
C LEU A 331 -17.11 3.35 5.61
N PHE A 332 -17.22 2.02 5.62
CA PHE A 332 -18.32 1.29 4.99
C PHE A 332 -19.65 1.57 5.68
N ASN A 333 -19.70 1.53 7.02
CA ASN A 333 -20.88 1.92 7.80
C ASN A 333 -21.29 3.38 7.52
N LEU A 334 -20.33 4.30 7.46
CA LEU A 334 -20.58 5.69 7.12
C LEU A 334 -21.17 5.83 5.72
N SER A 335 -20.66 5.04 4.76
CA SER A 335 -21.13 5.02 3.38
C SER A 335 -22.57 4.51 3.26
N ILE A 336 -22.92 3.47 4.02
CA ILE A 336 -24.30 2.97 4.10
C ILE A 336 -25.25 4.07 4.60
N ASN A 337 -24.85 4.79 5.66
CA ASN A 337 -25.67 5.83 6.27
C ASN A 337 -25.83 7.08 5.38
N LYS A 338 -24.76 7.53 4.70
CA LYS A 338 -24.74 8.78 3.92
C LYS A 338 -25.18 8.62 2.46
N SER A 339 -25.18 7.42 1.91
CA SER A 339 -25.59 7.15 0.53
C SER A 339 -27.09 7.39 0.31
N HIS A 340 -27.47 7.73 -0.93
CA HIS A 340 -28.86 8.00 -1.29
C HIS A 340 -29.74 6.74 -1.13
N ARG A 341 -30.83 6.84 -0.36
CA ARG A 341 -31.77 5.74 -0.13
C ARG A 341 -32.70 5.56 -1.34
N SER A 342 -33.06 4.32 -1.68
CA SER A 342 -34.08 4.00 -2.69
C SER A 342 -34.94 2.83 -2.21
N HIS A 343 -36.20 2.80 -2.60
CA HIS A 343 -37.12 1.69 -2.30
C HIS A 343 -36.86 0.46 -3.19
N LYS A 344 -36.24 0.66 -4.36
CA LYS A 344 -35.83 -0.44 -5.25
C LYS A 344 -34.45 -0.93 -4.86
N LEU A 345 -34.34 -2.24 -4.65
CA LEU A 345 -33.11 -2.87 -4.18
C LEU A 345 -31.93 -2.63 -5.14
N ASP A 346 -32.13 -2.83 -6.44
CA ASP A 346 -31.06 -2.66 -7.44
C ASP A 346 -30.52 -1.22 -7.48
N GLU A 347 -31.42 -0.23 -7.42
CA GLU A 347 -31.02 1.19 -7.34
C GLU A 347 -30.30 1.51 -6.03
N ARG A 348 -30.74 0.93 -4.91
CA ARG A 348 -30.09 1.09 -3.60
C ARG A 348 -28.67 0.53 -3.63
N ILE A 349 -28.49 -0.68 -4.18
CA ILE A 349 -27.17 -1.32 -4.33
C ILE A 349 -26.26 -0.47 -5.22
N ARG A 350 -26.77 0.08 -6.33
CA ARG A 350 -26.01 0.98 -7.19
C ARG A 350 -25.54 2.22 -6.43
N HIS A 351 -26.43 2.91 -5.71
CA HIS A 351 -26.06 4.10 -4.92
C HIS A 351 -25.06 3.78 -3.80
N LEU A 352 -25.20 2.62 -3.13
CA LEU A 352 -24.25 2.17 -2.11
C LEU A 352 -22.86 1.97 -2.72
N ASN A 353 -22.80 1.24 -3.84
CA ASN A 353 -21.56 0.97 -4.54
C ASN A 353 -20.88 2.24 -5.06
N GLU A 354 -21.63 3.14 -5.69
CA GLU A 354 -21.10 4.42 -6.20
C GLU A 354 -20.56 5.29 -5.07
N TYR A 355 -21.34 5.49 -4.01
CA TYR A 355 -20.93 6.31 -2.87
C TYR A 355 -19.71 5.71 -2.16
N HIS A 356 -19.74 4.41 -1.88
CA HIS A 356 -18.66 3.75 -1.17
C HIS A 356 -17.36 3.72 -1.99
N THR A 357 -17.43 3.46 -3.30
CA THR A 357 -16.26 3.51 -4.19
C THR A 357 -15.60 4.88 -4.17
N TYR A 358 -16.39 5.96 -4.23
CA TYR A 358 -15.86 7.32 -4.14
C TYR A 358 -15.36 7.69 -2.74
N ALA A 359 -16.02 7.21 -1.68
CA ALA A 359 -15.59 7.41 -0.30
C ALA A 359 -14.22 6.77 -0.04
N VAL A 360 -14.00 5.53 -0.51
CA VAL A 360 -12.69 4.86 -0.47
C VAL A 360 -11.66 5.65 -1.27
N TYR A 361 -11.98 6.08 -2.50
CA TYR A 361 -11.08 6.89 -3.30
C TYR A 361 -10.61 8.16 -2.56
N ARG A 362 -11.54 8.92 -1.99
CA ARG A 362 -11.25 10.15 -1.24
C ARG A 362 -10.45 9.88 0.02
N TYR A 363 -10.81 8.85 0.78
CA TYR A 363 -10.14 8.48 2.03
C TYR A 363 -8.68 8.12 1.76
N THR A 364 -8.42 7.29 0.75
CA THR A 364 -7.07 6.84 0.41
C THR A 364 -6.24 7.95 -0.21
N CYS A 365 -6.79 8.72 -1.16
CA CYS A 365 -6.04 9.80 -1.83
C CYS A 365 -5.55 10.91 -0.88
N ARG A 366 -6.13 11.04 0.33
CA ARG A 366 -5.61 11.93 1.36
C ARG A 366 -4.21 11.51 1.81
N GLY A 367 -3.94 10.21 1.93
CA GLY A 367 -2.68 9.65 2.44
C GLY A 367 -1.70 9.17 1.37
N LEU A 368 -2.06 9.18 0.09
CA LEU A 368 -1.19 8.78 -1.02
C LEU A 368 -0.35 9.94 -1.54
N PHE A 369 0.87 9.64 -1.99
CA PHE A 369 1.68 10.56 -2.78
C PHE A 369 1.07 10.72 -4.17
N GLU A 370 1.29 11.88 -4.81
CA GLU A 370 0.63 12.24 -6.07
C GLU A 370 0.92 11.20 -7.18
N ARG A 371 2.16 10.70 -7.24
CA ARG A 371 2.60 9.65 -8.18
C ARG A 371 1.81 8.34 -8.10
N HIS A 372 1.18 8.03 -6.96
CA HIS A 372 0.48 6.76 -6.77
C HIS A 372 -1.05 6.89 -6.95
N LYS A 373 -1.60 8.10 -7.08
CA LYS A 373 -3.05 8.32 -7.16
C LYS A 373 -3.66 7.78 -8.45
N LEU A 374 -3.02 8.02 -9.60
CA LEU A 374 -3.47 7.48 -10.89
C LEU A 374 -3.39 5.94 -10.91
N LEU A 375 -2.31 5.39 -10.36
CA LEU A 375 -2.12 3.94 -10.23
C LEU A 375 -3.24 3.31 -9.38
N PHE A 376 -3.56 3.93 -8.24
CA PHE A 376 -4.63 3.47 -7.37
C PHE A 376 -6.00 3.50 -8.06
N SER A 377 -6.35 4.60 -8.74
CA SER A 377 -7.59 4.69 -9.52
C SER A 377 -7.67 3.64 -10.63
N PHE A 378 -6.56 3.40 -11.32
CA PHE A 378 -6.50 2.37 -12.36
C PHE A 378 -6.68 0.97 -11.77
N GLN A 379 -5.99 0.66 -10.67
CA GLN A 379 -6.10 -0.65 -10.00
C GLN A 379 -7.52 -0.89 -9.48
N MET A 380 -8.17 0.12 -8.88
CA MET A 380 -9.59 0.05 -8.50
C MET A 380 -10.47 -0.27 -9.71
N CYS A 381 -10.30 0.45 -10.82
CA CYS A 381 -11.06 0.25 -12.04
C CYS A 381 -10.85 -1.16 -12.61
N ALA A 382 -9.59 -1.61 -12.71
CA ALA A 382 -9.24 -2.92 -13.25
C ALA A 382 -9.84 -4.05 -12.39
N LYS A 383 -9.72 -3.99 -11.06
CA LYS A 383 -10.29 -5.00 -10.15
C LYS A 383 -11.83 -5.01 -10.15
N ILE A 384 -12.45 -3.85 -10.29
CA ILE A 384 -13.91 -3.75 -10.45
C ILE A 384 -14.38 -4.44 -11.74
N LEU A 385 -13.66 -4.25 -12.85
CA LEU A 385 -13.99 -4.83 -14.16
C LEU A 385 -13.60 -6.32 -14.29
N GLU A 386 -12.58 -6.75 -13.56
CA GLU A 386 -12.20 -8.15 -13.38
C GLU A 386 -13.36 -8.95 -12.79
N MET A 387 -13.93 -8.46 -11.68
CA MET A 387 -15.05 -9.14 -11.03
C MET A 387 -16.31 -9.16 -11.89
N SER A 388 -16.60 -8.09 -12.62
CA SER A 388 -17.75 -8.08 -13.54
C SER A 388 -17.55 -8.94 -14.79
N GLY A 389 -16.41 -9.62 -14.94
CA GLY A 389 -16.08 -10.47 -16.08
C GLY A 389 -15.90 -9.70 -17.39
N THR A 390 -15.79 -8.38 -17.33
CA THR A 390 -15.71 -7.50 -18.50
C THR A 390 -14.27 -7.31 -18.96
N LEU A 391 -13.30 -7.47 -18.05
CA LEU A 391 -11.87 -7.41 -18.33
C LEU A 391 -11.33 -8.80 -18.68
N LYS A 392 -10.78 -8.95 -19.89
CA LYS A 392 -10.07 -10.18 -20.28
C LYS A 392 -8.68 -10.22 -19.64
N MET A 393 -8.40 -11.25 -18.85
CA MET A 393 -7.13 -11.36 -18.13
C MET A 393 -5.91 -11.50 -19.04
N ASP A 394 -6.03 -12.16 -20.20
CA ASP A 394 -4.91 -12.29 -21.14
C ASP A 394 -4.50 -10.93 -21.73
N GLU A 395 -5.50 -10.11 -22.10
CA GLU A 395 -5.30 -8.74 -22.59
C GLU A 395 -4.71 -7.84 -21.48
N TYR A 396 -5.21 -7.97 -20.25
CA TYR A 396 -4.68 -7.23 -19.09
C TYR A 396 -3.24 -7.62 -18.74
N ASN A 397 -2.92 -8.92 -18.74
CA ASN A 397 -1.57 -9.41 -18.49
C ASN A 397 -0.59 -8.93 -19.56
N PHE A 398 -1.01 -8.90 -20.83
CA PHE A 398 -0.22 -8.30 -21.91
C PHE A 398 0.00 -6.79 -21.68
N PHE A 399 -1.05 -6.05 -21.28
CA PHE A 399 -0.91 -4.62 -20.96
C PHE A 399 0.17 -4.35 -19.89
N LEU A 400 0.19 -5.16 -18.83
CA LEU A 400 1.12 -5.01 -17.72
C LEU A 400 2.56 -5.43 -18.08
N ARG A 401 2.73 -6.60 -18.70
CA ARG A 401 4.06 -7.19 -18.95
C ARG A 401 4.69 -6.69 -20.25
N GLY A 402 3.88 -6.32 -21.23
CA GLY A 402 4.31 -6.08 -22.60
C GLY A 402 4.71 -7.36 -23.33
N GLY A 403 5.21 -7.20 -24.55
CA GLY A 403 5.76 -8.30 -25.33
C GLY A 403 7.17 -8.65 -24.87
N VAL A 404 7.42 -9.93 -24.62
CA VAL A 404 8.77 -10.46 -24.50
C VAL A 404 8.88 -11.69 -25.40
N VAL A 405 9.81 -11.63 -26.36
CA VAL A 405 10.54 -12.72 -27.04
C VAL A 405 10.30 -12.92 -28.56
N ARG A 406 11.43 -13.22 -29.24
CA ARG A 406 11.65 -13.77 -30.60
C ARG A 406 11.54 -12.78 -31.76
N GLN A 407 12.73 -12.39 -32.23
CA GLN A 407 13.01 -11.63 -33.43
C GLN A 407 12.34 -12.27 -34.66
N MET A 408 11.19 -11.75 -35.05
CA MET A 408 10.68 -11.85 -36.42
C MET A 408 11.14 -10.62 -37.20
N ASP A 409 11.30 -10.77 -38.51
CA ASP A 409 11.77 -9.67 -39.36
C ASP A 409 10.77 -8.50 -39.32
N ASN A 410 11.29 -7.29 -39.12
CA ASN A 410 10.51 -6.07 -39.02
C ASN A 410 10.21 -5.52 -40.43
N PRO A 411 8.94 -5.45 -40.88
CA PRO A 411 8.59 -4.93 -42.21
C PRO A 411 8.74 -3.40 -42.30
N CYS A 412 8.84 -2.70 -41.16
CA CYS A 412 8.84 -1.24 -41.04
C CYS A 412 10.15 -0.68 -40.44
N THR A 413 11.30 -1.28 -40.77
CA THR A 413 12.64 -0.87 -40.25
C THR A 413 13.03 0.59 -40.48
N SER A 414 12.38 1.30 -41.40
CA SER A 414 12.67 2.70 -41.68
C SER A 414 12.24 3.67 -40.57
N TRP A 415 11.24 3.31 -39.76
CA TRP A 415 10.69 4.19 -38.72
C TRP A 415 10.30 3.47 -37.42
N LEU A 416 10.06 2.16 -37.45
CA LEU A 416 9.70 1.37 -36.27
C LEU A 416 10.93 0.64 -35.71
N SER A 417 11.22 0.87 -34.43
CA SER A 417 12.28 0.14 -33.72
C SER A 417 11.87 -1.32 -33.49
N ASP A 418 12.86 -2.22 -33.55
CA ASP A 418 12.65 -3.66 -33.28
C ASP A 418 12.03 -3.92 -31.91
N ILE A 419 12.30 -3.10 -30.89
CA ILE A 419 11.69 -3.23 -29.55
C ILE A 419 10.17 -3.04 -29.61
N TYR A 420 9.68 -2.10 -30.43
CA TYR A 420 8.25 -1.87 -30.58
C TYR A 420 7.63 -2.91 -31.52
N TRP A 421 8.39 -3.39 -32.51
CA TRP A 421 7.96 -4.51 -33.35
C TRP A 421 7.76 -5.79 -32.53
N ASP A 422 8.69 -6.11 -31.63
CA ASP A 422 8.55 -7.26 -30.70
C ASP A 422 7.27 -7.18 -29.85
N ASN A 423 6.81 -5.98 -29.48
CA ASN A 423 5.52 -5.84 -28.80
C ASN A 423 4.33 -6.13 -29.73
N ILE A 424 4.43 -5.81 -31.02
CA ILE A 424 3.37 -6.11 -32.00
C ILE A 424 3.32 -7.59 -32.33
N THR A 425 4.46 -8.27 -32.45
CA THR A 425 4.49 -9.72 -32.72
C THR A 425 3.92 -10.52 -31.55
N GLU A 426 4.15 -10.09 -30.31
CA GLU A 426 3.50 -10.68 -29.14
C GLU A 426 2.00 -10.31 -29.06
N LEU A 427 1.63 -9.08 -29.44
CA LEU A 427 0.23 -8.65 -29.49
C LEU A 427 -0.57 -9.52 -30.47
N ASP A 428 0.01 -9.88 -31.62
CA ASP A 428 -0.64 -10.74 -32.63
C ASP A 428 -1.03 -12.12 -32.11
N LYS A 429 -0.39 -12.62 -31.05
CA LYS A 429 -0.73 -13.91 -30.44
C LYS A 429 -2.04 -13.89 -29.66
N LEU A 430 -2.54 -12.72 -29.31
CA LEU A 430 -3.84 -12.60 -28.64
C LEU A 430 -4.96 -12.87 -29.64
N THR A 431 -5.98 -13.60 -29.19
CA THR A 431 -7.10 -14.08 -30.02
C THR A 431 -7.79 -12.97 -30.84
N ASN A 432 -7.92 -11.78 -30.26
CA ASN A 432 -8.57 -10.62 -30.87
C ASN A 432 -7.63 -9.78 -31.77
N PHE A 433 -6.34 -10.09 -31.80
CA PHE A 433 -5.30 -9.31 -32.52
C PHE A 433 -4.59 -10.11 -33.62
N HIS A 434 -4.96 -11.37 -33.84
CA HIS A 434 -4.43 -12.17 -34.94
C HIS A 434 -4.56 -11.43 -36.29
N GLY A 435 -3.45 -11.29 -37.00
CA GLY A 435 -3.37 -10.59 -38.27
C GLY A 435 -2.96 -9.12 -38.16
N ILE A 436 -2.66 -8.60 -36.96
CA ILE A 436 -2.12 -7.24 -36.81
C ILE A 436 -0.75 -7.11 -37.46
N MET A 437 0.08 -8.16 -37.45
CA MET A 437 1.36 -8.16 -38.18
C MET A 437 1.15 -7.95 -39.68
N ASN A 438 0.21 -8.68 -40.28
CA ASN A 438 -0.12 -8.56 -41.71
C ASN A 438 -0.63 -7.14 -42.05
N SER A 439 -1.29 -6.46 -41.10
CA SER A 439 -1.75 -5.09 -41.29
C SER A 439 -0.59 -4.09 -41.40
N PHE A 440 0.51 -4.29 -40.68
CA PHE A 440 1.72 -3.47 -40.81
C PHE A 440 2.43 -3.68 -42.14
N GLU A 441 2.38 -4.90 -42.70
CA GLU A 441 2.91 -5.19 -44.04
C GLU A 441 2.04 -4.58 -45.15
N GLN A 442 0.72 -4.63 -45.01
CA GLN A 442 -0.23 -4.14 -46.00
C GLN A 442 -0.39 -2.61 -45.98
N TYR A 443 -0.41 -1.99 -44.80
CA TYR A 443 -0.68 -0.56 -44.61
C TYR A 443 0.43 0.19 -43.85
N PRO A 444 1.71 0.08 -44.24
CA PRO A 444 2.83 0.67 -43.49
C PRO A 444 2.79 2.21 -43.43
N ARG A 445 2.19 2.87 -44.43
CA ARG A 445 2.07 4.33 -44.48
C ARG A 445 1.04 4.86 -43.48
N ASP A 446 -0.10 4.19 -43.36
CA ASP A 446 -1.18 4.61 -42.46
C ASP A 446 -0.76 4.40 -40.99
N TRP A 447 -0.08 3.29 -40.70
CA TRP A 447 0.51 3.04 -39.39
C TRP A 447 1.61 4.05 -39.04
N ASN A 448 2.43 4.48 -40.01
CA ASN A 448 3.41 5.55 -39.78
C ASN A 448 2.72 6.90 -39.50
N LEU A 449 1.64 7.23 -40.22
CA LEU A 449 0.87 8.46 -39.97
C LEU A 449 0.20 8.44 -38.59
N TRP A 450 -0.31 7.29 -38.16
CA TRP A 450 -0.82 7.10 -36.81
C TRP A 450 0.30 7.23 -35.76
N TYR A 451 1.43 6.56 -35.97
CA TYR A 451 2.59 6.56 -35.05
C TYR A 451 3.19 7.96 -34.87
N THR A 452 3.27 8.75 -35.94
CA THR A 452 3.81 10.13 -35.93
C THR A 452 2.81 11.18 -35.46
N SER A 453 1.54 10.82 -35.25
CA SER A 453 0.54 11.72 -34.67
C SER A 453 0.94 12.18 -33.27
N SER A 454 0.61 13.43 -32.92
CA SER A 454 0.85 13.98 -31.58
C SER A 454 -0.07 13.36 -30.52
N LYS A 455 -1.27 12.93 -30.93
CA LYS A 455 -2.32 12.35 -30.06
C LYS A 455 -2.88 11.05 -30.67
N PRO A 456 -2.04 10.00 -30.82
CA PRO A 456 -2.44 8.74 -31.46
C PRO A 456 -3.59 8.05 -30.73
N GLU A 457 -3.74 8.25 -29.41
CA GLU A 457 -4.83 7.67 -28.62
C GLU A 457 -6.24 8.16 -29.04
N LYS A 458 -6.32 9.32 -29.70
CA LYS A 458 -7.55 9.89 -30.26
C LYS A 458 -7.68 9.72 -31.77
N ALA A 459 -6.59 9.33 -32.44
CA ALA A 459 -6.61 9.09 -33.87
C ALA A 459 -7.31 7.75 -34.18
N MET A 460 -7.95 7.67 -35.34
CA MET A 460 -8.56 6.42 -35.81
C MET A 460 -7.47 5.40 -36.11
N LEU A 461 -7.68 4.15 -35.69
CA LEU A 461 -6.80 3.04 -36.01
C LEU A 461 -6.87 2.72 -37.51
N PRO A 462 -5.75 2.34 -38.15
CA PRO A 462 -5.74 1.98 -39.57
C PRO A 462 -6.63 0.77 -39.90
N GLY A 463 -7.34 0.85 -41.03
CA GLY A 463 -8.08 -0.28 -41.60
C GLY A 463 -9.22 -0.81 -40.72
N VAL A 464 -9.27 -2.13 -40.56
CA VAL A 464 -10.35 -2.84 -39.83
C VAL A 464 -10.26 -2.66 -38.31
N TRP A 465 -9.12 -2.22 -37.80
CA TRP A 465 -8.84 -2.18 -36.36
C TRP A 465 -9.66 -1.14 -35.60
N GLU A 466 -10.12 -0.06 -36.26
CA GLU A 466 -10.97 0.94 -35.60
C GLU A 466 -12.31 0.35 -35.15
N ASN A 467 -12.91 -0.53 -35.95
CA ASN A 467 -14.21 -1.15 -35.62
C ASN A 467 -14.06 -2.44 -34.80
N SER A 468 -12.89 -3.09 -34.88
CA SER A 468 -12.62 -4.35 -34.18
C SER A 468 -12.13 -4.16 -32.74
N CYS A 469 -11.53 -3.02 -32.41
CA CYS A 469 -10.92 -2.79 -31.10
C CYS A 469 -11.83 -2.02 -30.14
N ASN A 470 -12.07 -2.59 -28.94
CA ASN A 470 -12.66 -1.87 -27.82
C ASN A 470 -11.63 -0.91 -27.16
N GLN A 471 -12.08 -0.15 -26.14
CA GLN A 471 -11.21 0.83 -25.48
C GLN A 471 -9.92 0.21 -24.91
N MET A 472 -10.01 -0.92 -24.19
CA MET A 472 -8.86 -1.62 -23.61
C MET A 472 -7.89 -2.10 -24.71
N GLN A 473 -8.43 -2.64 -25.79
CA GLN A 473 -7.65 -3.11 -26.94
C GLN A 473 -6.91 -1.96 -27.65
N ARG A 474 -7.55 -0.80 -27.80
CA ARG A 474 -6.86 0.43 -28.28
C ARG A 474 -5.70 0.81 -27.35
N MET A 475 -5.85 0.64 -26.03
CA MET A 475 -4.76 0.89 -25.08
C MET A 475 -3.59 -0.08 -25.29
N LEU A 476 -3.83 -1.34 -25.66
CA LEU A 476 -2.76 -2.29 -25.98
C LEU A 476 -1.93 -1.84 -27.18
N VAL A 477 -2.58 -1.37 -28.25
CA VAL A 477 -1.88 -0.85 -29.43
C VAL A 477 -1.02 0.37 -29.06
N VAL A 478 -1.57 1.29 -28.26
CA VAL A 478 -0.81 2.45 -27.75
C VAL A 478 0.35 2.00 -26.86
N ARG A 479 0.14 1.02 -25.98
CA ARG A 479 1.20 0.47 -25.11
C ARG A 479 2.35 -0.16 -25.90
N SER A 480 2.05 -0.79 -27.04
CA SER A 480 3.06 -1.45 -27.89
C SER A 480 3.89 -0.48 -28.71
N LEU A 481 3.32 0.66 -29.14
CA LEU A 481 3.95 1.59 -30.09
C LEU A 481 4.32 2.95 -29.49
N ARG A 482 3.47 3.50 -28.62
CA ARG A 482 3.55 4.87 -28.08
C ARG A 482 3.40 4.85 -26.55
N PRO A 483 4.39 4.30 -25.83
CA PRO A 483 4.35 4.19 -24.37
C PRO A 483 4.20 5.54 -23.65
N ASP A 484 4.64 6.64 -24.27
CA ASP A 484 4.45 8.01 -23.77
C ASP A 484 2.97 8.39 -23.61
N ARG A 485 2.07 7.80 -24.41
CA ARG A 485 0.65 8.15 -24.38
C ARG A 485 -0.19 7.27 -23.45
N VAL A 486 0.42 6.30 -22.78
CA VAL A 486 -0.29 5.31 -21.94
C VAL A 486 -1.02 5.95 -20.76
N ALA A 487 -0.43 6.94 -20.08
CA ALA A 487 -1.07 7.60 -18.95
C ALA A 487 -2.41 8.26 -19.35
N PHE A 488 -2.49 8.82 -20.57
CA PHE A 488 -3.73 9.41 -21.10
C PHE A 488 -4.77 8.36 -21.42
N CYS A 489 -4.34 7.23 -21.99
CA CYS A 489 -5.19 6.06 -22.23
C CYS A 489 -5.79 5.55 -20.91
N VAL A 490 -4.96 5.38 -19.88
CA VAL A 490 -5.39 4.95 -18.53
C VAL A 490 -6.39 5.95 -17.94
N THR A 491 -6.11 7.25 -18.04
CA THR A 491 -7.01 8.31 -17.57
C THR A 491 -8.36 8.23 -18.28
N ALA A 492 -8.38 8.13 -19.62
CA ALA A 492 -9.60 8.03 -20.40
C ALA A 492 -10.39 6.75 -20.08
N PHE A 493 -9.69 5.65 -19.78
CA PHE A 493 -10.28 4.38 -19.37
C PHE A 493 -10.94 4.45 -17.99
N ILE A 494 -10.33 5.15 -17.03
CA ILE A 494 -10.95 5.39 -15.72
C ILE A 494 -12.19 6.28 -15.88
N VAL A 495 -12.10 7.35 -16.68
CA VAL A 495 -13.21 8.29 -16.88
C VAL A 495 -14.42 7.62 -17.51
N SER A 496 -14.24 6.72 -18.48
CA SER A 496 -15.34 6.02 -19.13
C SER A 496 -16.03 4.97 -18.23
N ASN A 497 -15.29 4.33 -17.33
CA ASN A 497 -15.80 3.24 -16.50
C ASN A 497 -16.25 3.67 -15.09
N LEU A 498 -15.53 4.60 -14.45
CA LEU A 498 -15.80 5.08 -13.09
C LEU A 498 -16.26 6.55 -13.04
N GLY A 499 -15.82 7.38 -13.98
CA GLY A 499 -16.14 8.82 -14.04
C GLY A 499 -14.95 9.74 -13.75
N SER A 500 -15.09 11.03 -14.09
CA SER A 500 -14.02 12.02 -13.98
C SER A 500 -13.59 12.34 -12.55
N GLN A 501 -14.46 12.12 -11.56
CA GLN A 501 -14.15 12.37 -10.15
C GLN A 501 -13.02 11.49 -9.58
N PHE A 502 -12.64 10.41 -10.27
CA PHE A 502 -11.57 9.49 -9.84
C PHE A 502 -10.18 9.85 -10.36
N ILE A 503 -10.07 10.92 -11.16
CA ILE A 503 -8.78 11.45 -11.64
C ILE A 503 -8.46 12.81 -11.01
N GLU A 504 -9.43 13.46 -10.37
CA GLU A 504 -9.29 14.75 -9.72
C GLU A 504 -9.21 14.55 -8.20
N PRO A 505 -7.99 14.53 -7.61
CA PRO A 505 -7.86 14.30 -6.18
C PRO A 505 -8.51 15.45 -5.38
N PRO A 506 -9.21 15.14 -4.27
CA PRO A 506 -9.80 16.17 -3.42
C PRO A 506 -8.70 17.02 -2.79
N VAL A 507 -8.93 18.34 -2.71
CA VAL A 507 -8.03 19.25 -1.99
C VAL A 507 -8.00 18.87 -0.51
N LEU A 508 -6.80 18.74 0.07
CA LEU A 508 -6.64 18.46 1.49
C LEU A 508 -7.21 19.64 2.31
N ASN A 509 -8.20 19.35 3.14
CA ASN A 509 -8.76 20.31 4.08
C ASN A 509 -8.52 19.80 5.51
N MET A 510 -7.62 20.47 6.23
CA MET A 510 -7.19 20.07 7.57
C MET A 510 -8.34 20.04 8.58
N LYS A 511 -9.27 20.97 8.47
CA LYS A 511 -10.47 21.01 9.33
C LYS A 511 -11.32 19.76 9.15
N SER A 512 -11.53 19.34 7.90
CA SER A 512 -12.29 18.11 7.62
C SER A 512 -11.60 16.86 8.17
N VAL A 513 -10.27 16.84 8.23
CA VAL A 513 -9.52 15.73 8.82
C VAL A 513 -9.71 15.70 10.34
N VAL A 514 -9.72 16.86 11.00
CA VAL A 514 -10.01 16.95 12.44
C VAL A 514 -11.46 16.54 12.74
N ASP A 515 -12.42 16.95 11.92
CA ASP A 515 -13.83 16.58 12.06
C ASP A 515 -14.06 15.07 11.86
N ASP A 516 -13.30 14.44 10.96
CA ASP A 516 -13.31 12.99 10.73
C ASP A 516 -12.53 12.21 11.81
N SER A 517 -11.76 12.90 12.68
CA SER A 517 -10.90 12.28 13.70
C SER A 517 -11.55 12.23 15.09
N THR A 518 -11.16 11.22 15.86
CA THR A 518 -11.50 11.09 17.28
C THR A 518 -10.30 11.45 18.17
N THR A 519 -10.50 11.50 19.48
CA THR A 519 -9.42 11.66 20.45
C THR A 519 -8.45 10.46 20.49
N LYS A 520 -8.87 9.32 19.93
CA LYS A 520 -8.12 8.06 19.93
C LYS A 520 -7.37 7.81 18.62
N THR A 521 -7.70 8.54 17.56
CA THR A 521 -7.08 8.37 16.23
C THR A 521 -5.90 9.33 16.06
N PRO A 522 -4.65 8.85 15.97
CA PRO A 522 -3.52 9.70 15.65
C PRO A 522 -3.62 10.25 14.22
N LEU A 523 -3.15 11.48 14.04
CA LEU A 523 -3.16 12.21 12.78
C LEU A 523 -1.74 12.32 12.25
N ILE A 524 -1.44 11.70 11.11
CA ILE A 524 -0.06 11.47 10.65
C ILE A 524 0.20 12.18 9.32
N PHE A 525 1.12 13.12 9.34
CA PHE A 525 1.70 13.72 8.14
C PHE A 525 2.81 12.83 7.59
N VAL A 526 2.56 12.30 6.39
CA VAL A 526 3.59 11.63 5.60
C VAL A 526 4.26 12.69 4.74
N LEU A 527 5.48 13.05 5.14
CA LEU A 527 6.21 14.18 4.58
C LEU A 527 6.96 13.80 3.31
N SER A 528 6.94 14.71 2.36
CA SER A 528 7.91 14.74 1.27
C SER A 528 9.09 15.63 1.64
N PRO A 529 10.28 15.40 1.07
CA PRO A 529 11.46 16.19 1.40
C PRO A 529 11.21 17.70 1.25
N GLY A 530 11.53 18.48 2.28
CA GLY A 530 11.43 19.94 2.27
C GLY A 530 10.05 20.52 2.59
N VAL A 531 9.08 19.71 3.02
CA VAL A 531 7.75 20.17 3.46
C VAL A 531 7.61 20.09 4.97
N ASP A 532 7.22 21.20 5.61
CA ASP A 532 6.93 21.28 7.05
C ASP A 532 5.46 21.71 7.29
N PRO A 533 4.62 20.87 7.93
CA PRO A 533 3.21 21.20 8.21
C PRO A 533 3.01 22.09 9.44
N THR A 534 4.08 22.46 10.17
CA THR A 534 3.97 23.15 11.46
C THR A 534 3.20 24.47 11.39
N SER A 535 3.46 25.31 10.37
CA SER A 535 2.76 26.59 10.19
C SER A 535 1.25 26.41 9.95
N SER A 536 0.89 25.43 9.12
CA SER A 536 -0.50 25.09 8.82
C SER A 536 -1.24 24.55 10.05
N LEU A 537 -0.55 23.77 10.90
CA LEU A 537 -1.10 23.28 12.16
C LEU A 537 -1.31 24.38 13.20
N LEU A 538 -0.38 25.33 13.31
CA LEU A 538 -0.52 26.48 14.19
C LEU A 538 -1.74 27.32 13.80
N GLN A 539 -1.90 27.59 12.50
CA GLN A 539 -3.08 28.31 11.99
C GLN A 539 -4.38 27.55 12.27
N LEU A 540 -4.38 26.21 12.14
CA LEU A 540 -5.53 25.38 12.49
C LEU A 540 -5.84 25.46 13.99
N ALA A 541 -4.82 25.37 14.84
CA ALA A 541 -4.98 25.48 16.28
C ALA A 541 -5.55 26.85 16.69
N GLU A 542 -5.14 27.93 16.03
CA GLU A 542 -5.75 29.26 16.20
C GLU A 542 -7.22 29.29 15.78
N GLN A 543 -7.54 28.78 14.59
CA GLN A 543 -8.92 28.73 14.08
C GLN A 543 -9.85 27.86 14.95
N SER A 544 -9.30 26.83 15.59
CA SER A 544 -10.01 25.95 16.52
C SER A 544 -10.02 26.47 17.97
N GLY A 545 -9.40 27.61 18.26
CA GLY A 545 -9.31 28.17 19.62
C GLY A 545 -8.42 27.37 20.57
N MET A 546 -7.55 26.50 20.05
CA MET A 546 -6.68 25.58 20.78
C MET A 546 -5.21 26.00 20.80
N ALA A 547 -4.86 27.19 20.30
CA ALA A 547 -3.47 27.66 20.20
C ALA A 547 -2.70 27.61 21.54
N GLN A 548 -3.33 27.96 22.67
CA GLN A 548 -2.68 27.91 23.99
C GLN A 548 -2.42 26.49 24.51
N HIS A 549 -3.09 25.49 23.93
CA HIS A 549 -2.99 24.07 24.28
C HIS A 549 -2.22 23.27 23.23
N PHE A 550 -1.66 23.93 22.21
CA PHE A 550 -0.86 23.31 21.17
C PHE A 550 0.60 23.24 21.61
N HIS A 551 1.14 22.03 21.68
CA HIS A 551 2.54 21.77 21.99
C HIS A 551 3.21 21.05 20.81
N ALA A 552 4.09 21.76 20.11
CA ALA A 552 4.95 21.19 19.08
C ALA A 552 6.29 20.75 19.69
N LEU A 553 6.64 19.49 19.50
CA LEU A 553 7.90 18.87 19.93
C LEU A 553 8.59 18.27 18.71
N SER A 554 9.86 18.60 18.50
CA SER A 554 10.66 18.00 17.42
C SER A 554 11.50 16.86 17.98
N LEU A 555 11.30 15.66 17.44
CA LEU A 555 12.04 14.48 17.85
C LEU A 555 13.38 14.47 17.10
N GLY A 556 14.48 14.69 17.82
CA GLY A 556 15.82 14.76 17.21
C GLY A 556 17.03 14.61 18.14
N GLN A 557 16.92 14.93 19.45
CA GLN A 557 18.02 14.80 20.42
C GLN A 557 17.48 14.67 21.88
N GLY A 558 16.78 13.58 22.20
CA GLY A 558 16.43 13.25 23.60
C GLY A 558 15.22 13.96 24.23
N GLN A 559 14.34 14.60 23.44
CA GLN A 559 13.16 15.35 23.93
C GLN A 559 11.86 14.52 24.09
N ALA A 560 11.95 13.19 24.03
CA ALA A 560 10.81 12.28 24.10
C ALA A 560 9.88 12.36 25.35
N PRO A 561 10.34 12.71 26.59
CA PRO A 561 9.50 12.54 27.79
C PRO A 561 8.42 13.61 28.05
N ILE A 562 8.32 14.70 27.27
CA ILE A 562 7.50 15.89 27.62
C ILE A 562 6.04 15.81 27.08
N ALA A 563 5.68 14.74 26.38
CA ALA A 563 4.51 14.69 25.49
C ALA A 563 3.20 14.11 26.10
N THR A 564 2.70 14.58 27.26
CA THR A 564 1.60 13.84 27.93
C THR A 564 0.22 14.47 28.08
N ARG A 565 -0.06 15.77 27.83
CA ARG A 565 -1.36 16.34 28.32
C ARG A 565 -2.19 17.35 27.50
N ASN A 566 -1.91 17.71 26.24
CA ASN A 566 -2.82 18.57 25.41
C ASN A 566 -2.76 18.24 23.89
N TRP A 567 -3.09 19.17 22.95
CA TRP A 567 -2.81 18.96 21.51
C TRP A 567 -1.31 18.82 21.33
N VAL A 568 -0.86 17.62 20.98
CA VAL A 568 0.58 17.35 20.82
C VAL A 568 0.88 17.16 19.35
N PHE A 569 1.88 17.87 18.86
CA PHE A 569 2.50 17.62 17.57
C PHE A 569 3.92 17.10 17.76
N LEU A 570 4.17 15.87 17.31
CA LEU A 570 5.49 15.24 17.29
C LEU A 570 6.06 15.31 15.89
N ALA A 571 7.00 16.23 15.68
CA ALA A 571 7.66 16.41 14.40
C ALA A 571 8.82 15.42 14.22
N ASN A 572 9.03 14.99 12.97
CA ASN A 572 10.19 14.21 12.54
C ASN A 572 10.36 12.85 13.24
N CYS A 573 9.27 12.09 13.40
CA CYS A 573 9.28 10.80 14.08
C CYS A 573 10.28 9.78 13.48
N HIS A 574 10.52 9.82 12.17
CA HIS A 574 11.56 9.03 11.49
C HIS A 574 12.99 9.24 12.02
N LEU A 575 13.29 10.34 12.72
CA LEU A 575 14.61 10.58 13.32
C LEU A 575 14.76 9.88 14.69
N SER A 576 13.69 9.35 15.27
CA SER A 576 13.68 8.76 16.62
C SER A 576 12.97 7.40 16.64
N LEU A 577 13.32 6.52 15.69
CA LEU A 577 12.72 5.18 15.54
C LEU A 577 12.85 4.31 16.79
N SER A 578 13.93 4.46 17.57
CA SER A 578 14.13 3.72 18.82
C SER A 578 13.08 4.01 19.90
N TRP A 579 12.42 5.17 19.85
CA TRP A 579 11.36 5.56 20.78
C TRP A 579 9.96 5.18 20.30
N MET A 580 9.81 4.88 19.00
CA MET A 580 8.52 4.56 18.40
C MET A 580 7.76 3.39 19.06
N PRO A 581 8.42 2.33 19.57
CA PRO A 581 7.72 1.28 20.33
C PRO A 581 7.07 1.79 21.63
N GLN A 582 7.66 2.79 22.28
CA GLN A 582 7.05 3.42 23.47
C GLN A 582 5.83 4.25 23.09
N LEU A 583 5.90 5.00 21.97
CA LEU A 583 4.76 5.73 21.45
C LEU A 583 3.62 4.78 21.05
N ASP A 584 3.94 3.63 20.48
CA ASP A 584 2.94 2.62 20.11
C ASP A 584 2.14 2.15 21.32
N LYS A 585 2.83 1.84 22.44
CA LYS A 585 2.17 1.52 23.71
C LYS A 585 1.27 2.65 24.22
N LEU A 586 1.69 3.91 24.08
CA LEU A 586 0.86 5.06 24.46
C LEU A 586 -0.39 5.15 23.58
N VAL A 587 -0.26 4.94 22.26
CA VAL A 587 -1.38 4.94 21.32
C VAL A 587 -2.35 3.79 21.62
N GLU A 588 -1.85 2.61 22.00
CA GLU A 588 -2.68 1.49 22.45
C GLU A 588 -3.40 1.81 23.77
N GLN A 589 -2.72 2.44 24.74
CA GLN A 589 -3.35 2.91 25.99
C GLN A 589 -4.45 3.94 25.74
N LEU A 590 -4.24 4.88 24.81
CA LEU A 590 -5.26 5.85 24.40
C LEU A 590 -6.53 5.20 23.83
N GLN A 591 -6.45 3.98 23.30
CA GLN A 591 -7.65 3.26 22.86
C GLN A 591 -8.55 2.84 24.02
N VAL A 592 -7.95 2.52 25.17
CA VAL A 592 -8.64 2.04 26.38
C VAL A 592 -9.06 3.22 27.25
N GLU A 593 -8.19 4.21 27.41
CA GLU A 593 -8.49 5.41 28.19
C GLU A 593 -9.51 6.30 27.49
N GLU A 594 -10.17 7.17 28.27
CA GLU A 594 -11.02 8.24 27.76
C GLU A 594 -10.28 9.58 27.87
N PRO A 595 -9.40 9.90 26.89
CA PRO A 595 -8.72 11.19 26.87
C PRO A 595 -9.72 12.34 26.72
N HIS A 596 -9.32 13.53 27.14
CA HIS A 596 -10.15 14.73 27.07
C HIS A 596 -10.73 14.93 25.64
N PRO A 597 -12.00 15.33 25.47
CA PRO A 597 -12.65 15.43 24.15
C PRO A 597 -11.92 16.29 23.12
N SER A 598 -11.18 17.30 23.59
CA SER A 598 -10.36 18.15 22.74
C SER A 598 -9.00 17.57 22.40
N PHE A 599 -8.49 16.51 23.06
CA PHE A 599 -7.16 15.96 22.80
C PHE A 599 -7.01 15.48 21.34
N ARG A 600 -5.90 15.82 20.71
CA ARG A 600 -5.50 15.33 19.38
C ARG A 600 -3.99 15.09 19.35
N LEU A 601 -3.58 13.94 18.83
CA LEU A 601 -2.18 13.56 18.63
C LEU A 601 -1.83 13.69 17.14
N TRP A 602 -0.88 14.56 16.85
CA TRP A 602 -0.35 14.80 15.51
C TRP A 602 1.08 14.30 15.41
N LEU A 603 1.40 13.60 14.33
CA LEU A 603 2.73 13.06 14.05
C LEU A 603 3.18 13.57 12.68
N SER A 604 4.47 13.84 12.48
CA SER A 604 5.05 13.97 11.15
C SER A 604 6.22 13.03 10.95
N SER A 605 6.30 12.39 9.78
CA SER A 605 7.36 11.46 9.46
C SER A 605 7.58 11.36 7.96
N SER A 606 8.85 11.25 7.55
CA SER A 606 9.20 10.72 6.24
C SER A 606 8.87 9.22 6.20
N PRO A 607 8.56 8.64 5.02
CA PRO A 607 8.36 7.20 4.87
C PRO A 607 9.55 6.39 5.38
N HIS A 608 9.29 5.40 6.23
CA HIS A 608 10.32 4.52 6.79
C HIS A 608 9.73 3.13 7.10
N PRO A 609 10.39 2.02 6.72
CA PRO A 609 9.86 0.66 6.92
C PRO A 609 9.75 0.24 8.39
N GLU A 610 10.61 0.76 9.26
CA GLU A 610 10.58 0.46 10.71
C GLU A 610 9.55 1.29 11.49
N PHE A 611 8.77 2.14 10.82
CA PHE A 611 7.71 2.88 11.50
C PHE A 611 6.60 1.89 11.94
N PRO A 612 6.11 1.94 13.20
CA PRO A 612 5.15 0.97 13.70
C PRO A 612 3.86 0.90 12.87
N ILE A 613 3.57 -0.29 12.36
CA ILE A 613 2.38 -0.59 11.54
C ILE A 613 1.10 -0.33 12.34
N SER A 614 1.11 -0.63 13.64
CA SER A 614 0.04 -0.38 14.61
C SER A 614 -0.42 1.08 14.64
N ILE A 615 0.52 2.02 14.75
CA ILE A 615 0.23 3.47 14.74
C ILE A 615 -0.34 3.87 13.37
N LEU A 616 0.22 3.35 12.27
CA LEU A 616 -0.27 3.65 10.92
C LEU A 616 -1.68 3.10 10.68
N GLN A 617 -1.98 1.90 11.18
CA GLN A 617 -3.29 1.29 11.08
C GLN A 617 -4.33 2.06 11.88
N ALA A 618 -4.01 2.51 13.10
CA ALA A 618 -4.90 3.30 13.95
C ALA A 618 -5.08 4.76 13.49
N GLY A 619 -4.12 5.28 12.74
CA GLY A 619 -4.06 6.69 12.36
C GLY A 619 -4.66 7.05 11.00
N ILE A 620 -5.05 8.32 10.88
CA ILE A 620 -5.41 8.94 9.60
C ILE A 620 -4.13 9.54 9.01
N LYS A 621 -3.78 9.11 7.79
CA LYS A 621 -2.58 9.56 7.08
C LYS A 621 -2.95 10.67 6.11
N MET A 622 -2.07 11.66 6.00
CA MET A 622 -2.18 12.73 5.02
C MET A 622 -0.83 13.12 4.44
N THR A 623 -0.80 13.36 3.13
CA THR A 623 0.39 13.86 2.43
C THR A 623 0.23 15.35 2.14
N THR A 624 1.31 16.11 2.31
CA THR A 624 1.35 17.58 2.09
C THR A 624 2.10 17.96 0.82
N GLU A 625 2.01 17.14 -0.23
CA GLU A 625 2.70 17.42 -1.49
C GLU A 625 1.98 18.51 -2.31
N PRO A 626 2.73 19.37 -3.02
CA PRO A 626 2.15 20.24 -4.02
C PRO A 626 1.53 19.38 -5.15
N PRO A 627 0.34 19.73 -5.64
CA PRO A 627 -0.31 18.99 -6.73
C PRO A 627 0.49 19.11 -8.02
N THR A 628 0.27 18.18 -8.95
CA THR A 628 0.91 18.22 -10.28
C THR A 628 0.14 19.13 -11.24
N GLY A 629 0.86 19.78 -12.15
CA GLY A 629 0.35 20.73 -13.13
C GLY A 629 0.37 22.19 -12.67
N LEU A 630 0.56 23.11 -13.63
CA LEU A 630 0.61 24.55 -13.37
C LEU A 630 -0.73 25.06 -12.84
N LYS A 631 -1.84 24.61 -13.45
CA LYS A 631 -3.19 24.98 -13.02
C LYS A 631 -3.44 24.65 -11.54
N ALA A 632 -3.10 23.43 -11.13
CA ALA A 632 -3.38 22.96 -9.77
C ALA A 632 -2.52 23.71 -8.75
N ASN A 633 -1.22 23.91 -9.04
CA ASN A 633 -0.32 24.69 -8.19
C ASN A 633 -0.76 26.15 -8.05
N MET A 634 -1.09 26.82 -9.16
CA MET A 634 -1.59 28.20 -9.11
C MET A 634 -2.91 28.31 -8.35
N LYS A 635 -3.83 27.36 -8.54
CA LYS A 635 -5.11 27.32 -7.82
C LYS A 635 -4.89 27.19 -6.32
N ARG A 636 -3.96 26.32 -5.90
CA ARG A 636 -3.55 26.15 -4.50
C ARG A 636 -2.99 27.45 -3.92
N LEU A 637 -2.01 28.08 -4.55
CA LEU A 637 -1.41 29.33 -4.06
C LEU A 637 -2.44 30.45 -3.93
N TYR A 638 -3.31 30.63 -4.94
CA TYR A 638 -4.36 31.65 -4.89
C TYR A 638 -5.48 31.35 -3.89
N GLN A 639 -5.65 30.10 -3.46
CA GLN A 639 -6.56 29.74 -2.37
C GLN A 639 -5.99 30.14 -1.00
N LEU A 640 -4.66 30.11 -0.84
CA LEU A 640 -3.98 30.51 0.39
C LEU A 640 -3.92 32.04 0.55
N ILE A 641 -3.84 32.79 -0.56
CA ILE A 641 -3.83 34.26 -0.53
C ILE A 641 -5.16 34.79 0.01
N THR A 642 -5.08 35.61 1.06
CA THR A 642 -6.23 36.28 1.67
C THR A 642 -6.53 37.63 1.00
N ASP A 643 -7.79 38.09 1.03
CA ASP A 643 -8.17 39.41 0.53
C ASP A 643 -7.35 40.60 1.09
N PRO A 644 -7.01 40.66 2.40
CA PRO A 644 -6.12 41.70 2.90
C PRO A 644 -4.71 41.60 2.33
N GLN A 645 -4.16 40.39 2.19
CA GLN A 645 -2.84 40.17 1.57
C GLN A 645 -2.82 40.60 0.10
N PHE A 646 -3.90 40.31 -0.64
CA PHE A 646 -4.04 40.67 -2.05
C PHE A 646 -4.09 42.19 -2.32
N ASN A 647 -4.49 42.97 -1.31
CA ASN A 647 -4.61 44.44 -1.40
C ASN A 647 -3.61 45.18 -0.49
N ARG A 648 -2.55 44.52 -0.03
CA ARG A 648 -1.58 45.05 0.94
C ARG A 648 -0.73 46.22 0.42
N CYS A 649 -0.39 46.23 -0.88
CA CYS A 649 0.59 47.14 -1.47
C CYS A 649 -0.04 48.47 -1.95
N THR A 650 0.70 49.57 -1.81
CA THR A 650 0.33 50.93 -2.25
C THR A 650 0.17 51.07 -3.77
N LYS A 651 0.83 50.19 -4.55
CA LYS A 651 0.78 50.14 -6.03
C LYS A 651 0.06 48.86 -6.50
N PRO A 652 -1.27 48.76 -6.32
CA PRO A 652 -2.00 47.49 -6.45
C PRO A 652 -1.94 46.89 -7.87
N SER A 653 -1.96 47.70 -8.93
CA SER A 653 -1.89 47.19 -10.31
C SER A 653 -0.55 46.51 -10.61
N LYS A 654 0.57 47.07 -10.15
CA LYS A 654 1.90 46.46 -10.33
C LYS A 654 2.04 45.22 -9.47
N TYR A 655 1.63 45.30 -8.20
CA TYR A 655 1.70 44.19 -7.26
C TYR A 655 0.93 42.97 -7.73
N LYS A 656 -0.35 43.12 -8.12
CA LYS A 656 -1.21 42.00 -8.56
C LYS A 656 -0.64 41.27 -9.79
N LYS A 657 -0.06 42.01 -10.74
CA LYS A 657 0.59 41.42 -11.93
C LYS A 657 1.87 40.66 -11.57
N LEU A 658 2.68 41.21 -10.68
CA LEU A 658 3.92 40.57 -10.22
C LEU A 658 3.66 39.37 -9.31
N LEU A 659 2.63 39.43 -8.47
CA LEU A 659 2.16 38.32 -7.66
C LEU A 659 1.70 37.15 -8.54
N PHE A 660 0.93 37.42 -9.60
CA PHE A 660 0.58 36.39 -10.58
C PHE A 660 1.80 35.78 -11.26
N ALA A 661 2.76 36.62 -11.68
CA ALA A 661 4.01 36.15 -12.29
C ALA A 661 4.85 35.31 -11.30
N LEU A 662 4.89 35.69 -10.02
CA LEU A 662 5.58 34.94 -8.97
C LEU A 662 4.92 33.59 -8.70
N CYS A 663 3.58 33.54 -8.60
CA CYS A 663 2.84 32.28 -8.46
C CYS A 663 3.11 31.35 -9.65
N PHE A 664 3.09 31.89 -10.86
CA PHE A 664 3.39 31.12 -12.08
C PHE A 664 4.84 30.62 -12.07
N PHE A 665 5.79 31.48 -11.71
CA PHE A 665 7.20 31.14 -11.60
C PHE A 665 7.46 30.00 -10.60
N HIS A 666 6.92 30.12 -9.38
CA HIS A 666 7.00 29.08 -8.38
C HIS A 666 6.40 27.76 -8.88
N SER A 667 5.23 27.81 -9.52
CA SER A 667 4.59 26.63 -10.12
C SER A 667 5.44 25.98 -11.21
N VAL A 668 6.10 26.77 -12.06
CA VAL A 668 7.02 26.25 -13.09
C VAL A 668 8.22 25.57 -12.46
N LEU A 669 8.83 26.14 -11.42
CA LEU A 669 9.97 25.52 -10.74
C LEU A 669 9.61 24.16 -10.12
N LEU A 670 8.46 24.10 -9.45
CA LEU A 670 7.93 22.86 -8.87
C LEU A 670 7.71 21.79 -9.94
N GLU A 671 7.07 22.15 -11.06
CA GLU A 671 6.72 21.20 -12.11
C GLU A 671 7.89 20.82 -13.01
N ARG A 672 8.97 21.60 -13.07
CA ARG A 672 10.17 21.23 -13.84
C ARG A 672 10.80 19.92 -13.38
N LYS A 673 10.56 19.50 -12.12
CA LYS A 673 10.97 18.17 -11.62
C LYS A 673 10.37 17.00 -12.43
N LYS A 674 9.23 17.21 -13.10
CA LYS A 674 8.57 16.23 -13.98
C LYS A 674 9.50 15.72 -15.08
N PHE A 675 10.37 16.59 -15.61
CA PHE A 675 11.29 16.24 -16.69
C PHE A 675 12.55 15.53 -16.22
N LEU A 676 12.65 15.16 -14.94
CA LEU A 676 13.78 14.46 -14.35
C LEU A 676 15.09 15.21 -14.69
N GLN A 677 16.10 14.47 -15.18
CA GLN A 677 17.41 15.00 -15.57
C GLN A 677 17.38 16.01 -16.73
N LEU A 678 16.30 16.06 -17.52
CA LEU A 678 16.12 17.07 -18.56
C LEU A 678 15.53 18.38 -18.00
N GLY A 679 14.87 18.30 -16.84
CA GLY A 679 14.33 19.44 -16.11
C GLY A 679 15.39 20.16 -15.30
N TRP A 680 16.09 19.38 -14.48
CA TRP A 680 17.16 19.77 -13.57
C TRP A 680 18.27 18.72 -13.60
N ASN A 681 19.54 19.14 -13.55
CA ASN A 681 20.64 18.18 -13.38
C ASN A 681 20.55 17.50 -12.00
N ILE A 682 20.16 18.26 -10.97
CA ILE A 682 19.93 17.81 -9.60
C ILE A 682 18.51 18.19 -9.18
N ILE A 683 17.77 17.28 -8.56
CA ILE A 683 16.40 17.57 -8.10
C ILE A 683 16.46 18.49 -6.86
N TYR A 684 16.00 19.73 -7.01
CA TYR A 684 15.89 20.70 -5.92
C TYR A 684 14.50 20.68 -5.29
N GLY A 685 14.44 20.87 -3.96
CA GLY A 685 13.19 20.94 -3.19
C GLY A 685 12.78 22.37 -2.92
N PHE A 686 12.00 22.98 -3.81
CA PHE A 686 11.38 24.29 -3.56
C PHE A 686 10.12 24.13 -2.71
N ASN A 687 9.91 25.05 -1.77
CA ASN A 687 8.83 24.96 -0.78
C ASN A 687 7.98 26.24 -0.74
N ASP A 688 6.89 26.19 0.03
CA ASP A 688 5.97 27.34 0.18
C ASP A 688 6.63 28.52 0.91
N SER A 689 7.61 28.26 1.79
CA SER A 689 8.34 29.34 2.47
C SER A 689 9.16 30.18 1.50
N ASP A 690 9.72 29.58 0.44
CA ASP A 690 10.41 30.32 -0.62
C ASP A 690 9.44 31.27 -1.32
N PHE A 691 8.19 30.86 -1.54
CA PHE A 691 7.15 31.70 -2.13
C PHE A 691 6.74 32.84 -1.19
N GLU A 692 6.47 32.55 0.09
CA GLU A 692 6.07 33.54 1.10
C GLU A 692 7.14 34.62 1.31
N VAL A 693 8.42 34.23 1.39
CA VAL A 693 9.53 35.20 1.48
C VAL A 693 9.60 36.06 0.23
N SER A 694 9.42 35.47 -0.96
CA SER A 694 9.44 36.22 -2.23
C SER A 694 8.28 37.21 -2.35
N GLU A 695 7.09 36.85 -1.86
CA GLU A 695 5.91 37.72 -1.85
C GLU A 695 6.08 38.89 -0.86
N ASN A 696 6.63 38.62 0.32
CA ASN A 696 6.95 39.66 1.29
C ASN A 696 8.00 40.64 0.74
N LEU A 697 9.07 40.14 0.13
CA LEU A 697 10.09 40.98 -0.52
C LEU A 697 9.48 41.81 -1.65
N LEU A 698 8.59 41.22 -2.45
CA LEU A 698 7.90 41.92 -3.53
C LEU A 698 7.05 43.08 -2.99
N SER A 699 6.27 42.86 -1.93
CA SER A 699 5.43 43.92 -1.34
C SER A 699 6.28 45.03 -0.71
N LEU A 700 7.31 44.68 0.06
CA LEU A 700 8.20 45.64 0.73
C LEU A 700 8.88 46.58 -0.26
N TYR A 701 9.53 46.03 -1.29
CA TYR A 701 10.28 46.83 -2.27
C TYR A 701 9.39 47.67 -3.18
N LEU A 702 8.15 47.26 -3.43
CA LEU A 702 7.20 48.07 -4.21
C LEU A 702 6.68 49.28 -3.44
N ASP A 703 6.59 49.15 -2.12
CA ASP A 703 6.14 50.20 -1.21
C ASP A 703 7.27 51.16 -0.81
N GLU A 704 8.50 50.66 -0.58
CA GLU A 704 9.64 51.49 -0.16
C GLU A 704 10.24 52.36 -1.27
N TYR A 705 10.24 51.89 -2.51
CA TYR A 705 10.88 52.59 -3.63
C TYR A 705 9.84 53.24 -4.56
N GLU A 706 10.07 54.49 -4.99
CA GLU A 706 9.22 55.16 -5.99
C GLU A 706 9.26 54.43 -7.34
N ASP A 707 10.46 54.16 -7.83
CA ASP A 707 10.73 53.36 -9.03
C ASP A 707 10.96 51.88 -8.68
N THR A 708 10.47 50.98 -9.54
CA THR A 708 10.56 49.53 -9.30
C THR A 708 12.00 49.03 -9.53
N PRO A 709 12.72 48.54 -8.50
CA PRO A 709 14.11 48.11 -8.62
C PRO A 709 14.18 46.67 -9.18
N TRP A 710 14.05 46.54 -10.51
CA TRP A 710 13.96 45.25 -11.20
C TRP A 710 15.15 44.33 -10.97
N ASP A 711 16.38 44.88 -10.99
CA ASP A 711 17.60 44.08 -10.82
C ASP A 711 17.72 43.55 -9.39
N ALA A 712 17.35 44.36 -8.40
CA ALA A 712 17.34 43.95 -7.00
C ALA A 712 16.28 42.87 -6.75
N LEU A 713 15.04 43.07 -7.20
CA LEU A 713 13.96 42.08 -7.07
C LEU A 713 14.33 40.76 -7.74
N LYS A 714 14.89 40.82 -8.96
CA LYS A 714 15.33 39.62 -9.67
C LYS A 714 16.45 38.90 -8.92
N TYR A 715 17.44 39.63 -8.42
CA TYR A 715 18.55 39.04 -7.69
C TYR A 715 18.11 38.42 -6.36
N LEU A 716 17.28 39.12 -5.58
CA LEU A 716 16.80 38.64 -4.29
C LEU A 716 15.89 37.41 -4.44
N ILE A 717 14.94 37.45 -5.37
CA ILE A 717 13.99 36.34 -5.58
C ILE A 717 14.69 35.17 -6.28
N ALA A 718 15.25 35.39 -7.48
CA ALA A 718 15.75 34.30 -8.32
C ALA A 718 17.20 33.89 -7.99
N GLY A 719 18.04 34.84 -7.57
CA GLY A 719 19.46 34.59 -7.28
C GLY A 719 19.73 34.12 -5.85
N VAL A 720 19.10 34.76 -4.86
CA VAL A 720 19.34 34.48 -3.44
C VAL A 720 18.33 33.47 -2.90
N ASN A 721 17.04 33.76 -3.01
CA ASN A 721 16.01 32.92 -2.38
C ASN A 721 15.90 31.55 -3.09
N TYR A 722 15.46 31.52 -4.35
CA TYR A 722 15.40 30.25 -5.09
C TYR A 722 16.79 29.75 -5.51
N GLY A 723 17.68 30.66 -5.93
CA GLY A 723 19.04 30.31 -6.37
C GLY A 723 19.96 29.79 -5.26
N GLY A 724 19.64 30.07 -3.99
CA GLY A 724 20.35 29.53 -2.83
C GLY A 724 20.23 28.02 -2.70
N HIS A 725 19.13 27.42 -3.18
CA HIS A 725 18.95 25.97 -3.26
C HIS A 725 19.72 25.33 -4.40
N VAL A 726 20.09 26.10 -5.43
CA VAL A 726 20.66 25.61 -6.68
C VAL A 726 22.18 25.55 -6.57
N THR A 727 22.69 24.34 -6.49
CA THR A 727 24.13 24.06 -6.35
C THR A 727 24.86 23.99 -7.69
N ASP A 728 24.18 23.55 -8.76
CA ASP A 728 24.79 23.41 -10.08
C ASP A 728 24.70 24.71 -10.90
N ASP A 729 25.83 25.16 -11.45
CA ASP A 729 25.88 26.42 -12.20
C ASP A 729 25.09 26.35 -13.53
N TRP A 730 24.94 25.17 -14.14
CA TRP A 730 24.14 25.04 -15.36
C TRP A 730 22.63 25.14 -15.08
N ASP A 731 22.19 24.71 -13.90
CA ASP A 731 20.82 24.85 -13.40
C ASP A 731 20.49 26.28 -12.93
N ARG A 732 21.48 27.18 -12.82
CA ARG A 732 21.24 28.61 -12.54
C ARG A 732 20.80 29.41 -13.75
N ARG A 733 21.06 28.94 -14.97
CA ARG A 733 20.72 29.64 -16.23
C ARG A 733 19.21 29.91 -16.40
N PRO A 734 18.30 28.97 -16.08
CA PRO A 734 16.85 29.20 -16.09
C PRO A 734 16.41 30.40 -15.23
N PHE A 735 17.11 30.68 -14.13
CA PHE A 735 16.85 31.83 -13.25
C PHE A 735 17.37 33.16 -13.81
N GLN A 736 18.34 33.10 -14.73
CA GLN A 736 18.97 34.26 -15.35
C GLN A 736 18.25 34.72 -16.63
N LEU A 737 17.60 33.80 -17.36
CA LEU A 737 16.79 34.11 -18.55
C LEU A 737 15.65 35.07 -18.19
N ARG A 738 15.50 36.16 -18.97
CA ARG A 738 14.44 37.16 -18.74
C ARG A 738 13.08 36.46 -18.80
N TYR A 739 12.26 36.62 -17.77
CA TYR A 739 10.87 36.15 -17.63
C TYR A 739 9.89 36.79 -18.64
N SER A 740 10.37 37.20 -19.81
CA SER A 740 9.65 37.96 -20.83
C SER A 740 8.81 37.10 -21.78
N VAL A 741 8.58 35.82 -21.49
CA VAL A 741 7.80 34.95 -22.38
C VAL A 741 6.66 34.27 -21.61
N LEU A 742 5.68 35.09 -21.23
CA LEU A 742 4.31 34.60 -21.08
C LEU A 742 3.83 34.24 -22.50
N PHE A 743 3.65 32.95 -22.76
CA PHE A 743 3.22 32.43 -24.06
C PHE A 743 1.75 32.80 -24.34
N TYR A 744 1.33 32.74 -25.60
CA TYR A 744 -0.05 33.05 -26.05
C TYR A 744 -1.17 32.40 -25.19
N THR A 745 -0.91 31.24 -24.57
CA THR A 745 -1.87 30.50 -23.74
C THR A 745 -1.88 30.92 -22.26
N TYR A 746 -0.75 31.35 -21.70
CA TYR A 746 -0.63 31.74 -20.28
C TYR A 746 -0.30 33.23 -20.22
N TYR A 747 -1.28 34.04 -19.85
CA TYR A 747 -1.13 35.48 -19.77
C TYR A 747 -1.59 36.00 -18.40
N ILE A 748 -1.09 37.17 -18.01
CA ILE A 748 -1.55 37.82 -16.79
C ILE A 748 -2.95 38.37 -17.06
N PRO A 749 -3.99 37.96 -16.29
CA PRO A 749 -5.33 38.45 -16.49
C PRO A 749 -5.43 39.96 -16.22
N LYS A 750 -6.47 40.61 -16.74
CA LYS A 750 -6.74 42.02 -16.46
C LYS A 750 -7.00 42.23 -14.97
N ASP A 751 -6.66 43.42 -14.48
CA ASP A 751 -6.82 43.78 -13.07
C ASP A 751 -8.28 43.58 -12.62
N GLY A 752 -8.45 42.90 -11.49
CA GLY A 752 -9.75 42.56 -10.92
C GLY A 752 -9.66 42.23 -9.42
N ASN A 753 -10.74 41.65 -8.89
CA ASN A 753 -10.79 41.14 -7.51
C ASN A 753 -10.12 39.76 -7.42
N LEU A 754 -9.84 39.28 -6.21
CA LEU A 754 -9.20 37.97 -6.02
C LEU A 754 -9.98 36.82 -6.71
N SER A 755 -11.31 36.91 -6.73
CA SER A 755 -12.18 35.93 -7.39
C SER A 755 -11.98 35.87 -8.90
N SER A 756 -11.77 36.99 -9.60
CA SER A 756 -11.55 36.99 -11.05
C SER A 756 -10.25 36.30 -11.44
N TYR A 757 -9.20 36.43 -10.61
CA TYR A 757 -7.95 35.69 -10.80
C TYR A 757 -8.16 34.18 -10.58
N LYS A 758 -8.92 33.79 -9.54
CA LYS A 758 -9.27 32.39 -9.26
C LYS A 758 -10.09 31.75 -10.39
N GLU A 759 -11.02 32.50 -10.97
CA GLU A 759 -11.80 32.07 -12.14
C GLU A 759 -10.90 31.89 -13.38
N TYR A 760 -10.02 32.86 -13.66
CA TYR A 760 -9.07 32.74 -14.77
C TYR A 760 -8.18 31.50 -14.64
N ILE A 761 -7.61 31.27 -13.44
CA ILE A 761 -6.80 30.07 -13.16
C ILE A 761 -7.61 28.79 -13.38
N SER A 762 -8.91 28.81 -13.06
CA SER A 762 -9.80 27.66 -13.28
C SER A 762 -10.06 27.37 -14.77
N LEU A 763 -9.88 28.36 -15.66
CA LEU A 763 -9.98 28.22 -17.11
C LEU A 763 -8.68 27.75 -17.78
N LEU A 764 -7.55 27.71 -17.07
CA LEU A 764 -6.29 27.19 -17.61
C LEU A 764 -6.44 25.72 -18.04
N PRO A 765 -5.67 25.29 -19.05
CA PRO A 765 -5.68 23.90 -19.49
C PRO A 765 -5.23 22.98 -18.34
N GLY A 766 -5.81 21.78 -18.28
CA GLY A 766 -5.39 20.76 -17.31
C GLY A 766 -4.08 20.05 -17.69
N MET A 767 -3.64 20.22 -18.93
CA MET A 767 -2.36 19.73 -19.43
C MET A 767 -1.52 20.89 -19.93
N ASP A 768 -0.33 21.01 -19.38
CA ASP A 768 0.59 22.10 -19.71
C ASP A 768 1.52 21.69 -20.86
N PRO A 769 1.67 22.53 -21.90
CA PRO A 769 2.61 22.28 -22.98
C PRO A 769 4.06 22.37 -22.47
N PRO A 770 5.00 21.54 -22.97
CA PRO A 770 6.41 21.54 -22.52
C PRO A 770 7.08 22.92 -22.65
N GLU A 771 6.65 23.71 -23.63
CA GLU A 771 7.09 25.08 -23.87
C GLU A 771 6.78 26.01 -22.69
N ALA A 772 5.68 25.77 -21.95
CA ALA A 772 5.35 26.55 -20.75
C ALA A 772 6.43 26.43 -19.66
N PHE A 773 7.20 25.34 -19.67
CA PHE A 773 8.33 25.11 -18.77
C PHE A 773 9.66 25.50 -19.38
N GLY A 774 9.69 26.01 -20.63
CA GLY A 774 10.92 26.26 -21.38
C GLY A 774 11.62 24.98 -21.84
N GLN A 775 10.87 23.90 -22.08
CA GLN A 775 11.40 22.59 -22.48
C GLN A 775 10.97 22.23 -23.91
N HIS A 776 11.79 21.39 -24.57
CA HIS A 776 11.46 20.84 -25.88
C HIS A 776 10.41 19.72 -25.75
N PRO A 777 9.46 19.54 -26.69
CA PRO A 777 8.43 18.49 -26.62
C PRO A 777 8.95 17.06 -26.37
N ASN A 778 10.13 16.73 -26.92
CA ASN A 778 10.79 15.43 -26.68
C ASN A 778 11.12 15.16 -25.19
N ALA A 779 11.34 16.20 -24.38
CA ALA A 779 11.58 16.02 -22.95
C ALA A 779 10.33 15.49 -22.23
N ASP A 780 9.14 15.92 -22.66
CA ASP A 780 7.86 15.44 -22.15
C ASP A 780 7.60 14.00 -22.57
N VAL A 781 7.94 13.63 -23.81
CA VAL A 781 7.87 12.24 -24.28
C VAL A 781 8.77 11.33 -23.43
N ALA A 782 10.03 11.73 -23.19
CA ALA A 782 10.96 10.95 -22.36
C ALA A 782 10.47 10.80 -20.91
N SER A 783 9.94 11.89 -20.33
CA SER A 783 9.33 11.89 -19.00
C SER A 783 8.14 10.94 -18.92
N GLN A 784 7.20 11.03 -19.86
CA GLN A 784 5.99 10.20 -19.92
C GLN A 784 6.31 8.71 -20.11
N ILE A 785 7.34 8.37 -20.90
CA ILE A 785 7.80 6.98 -21.04
C ILE A 785 8.31 6.45 -19.70
N THR A 786 9.10 7.25 -18.98
CA THR A 786 9.60 6.85 -17.65
C THR A 786 8.46 6.69 -16.66
N GLU A 787 7.50 7.62 -16.63
CA GLU A 787 6.32 7.53 -15.78
C GLU A 787 5.49 6.28 -16.07
N ALA A 788 5.26 5.98 -17.36
CA ALA A 788 4.56 4.76 -17.78
C ALA A 788 5.31 3.50 -17.32
N ARG A 789 6.65 3.47 -17.44
CA ARG A 789 7.46 2.35 -16.95
C ARG A 789 7.32 2.16 -15.44
N THR A 790 7.47 3.24 -14.66
CA THR A 790 7.29 3.19 -13.20
C THR A 790 5.90 2.72 -12.81
N LEU A 791 4.86 3.19 -13.51
CA LEU A 791 3.48 2.72 -13.31
C LEU A 791 3.36 1.21 -13.54
N PHE A 792 3.92 0.68 -14.62
CA PHE A 792 3.86 -0.77 -14.91
C PHE A 792 4.70 -1.60 -13.96
N GLU A 793 5.91 -1.17 -13.63
CA GLU A 793 6.77 -1.85 -12.64
C GLU A 793 6.06 -1.95 -11.28
N THR A 794 5.41 -0.86 -10.86
CA THR A 794 4.64 -0.84 -9.61
C THR A 794 3.41 -1.74 -9.70
N LEU A 795 2.61 -1.67 -10.79
CA LEU A 795 1.46 -2.56 -10.97
C LEU A 795 1.86 -4.05 -11.01
N LEU A 796 2.99 -4.38 -11.65
CA LEU A 796 3.54 -5.74 -11.67
C LEU A 796 3.97 -6.20 -10.29
N SER A 797 4.52 -5.31 -9.46
CA SER A 797 4.89 -5.64 -8.07
C SER A 797 3.69 -5.98 -7.18
N LEU A 798 2.49 -5.48 -7.54
CA LEU A 798 1.25 -5.81 -6.85
C LEU A 798 0.67 -7.17 -7.26
N GLN A 799 0.99 -7.65 -8.47
CA GLN A 799 0.47 -8.93 -8.95
C GLN A 799 1.12 -10.09 -8.18
N PRO A 800 0.34 -11.16 -7.88
CA PRO A 800 0.93 -12.37 -7.31
C PRO A 800 2.00 -12.91 -8.26
N GLN A 801 3.16 -13.28 -7.70
CA GLN A 801 4.21 -13.95 -8.46
C GLN A 801 3.73 -15.37 -8.80
N THR A 802 2.96 -15.49 -9.87
CA THR A 802 2.68 -16.79 -10.49
C THR A 802 3.94 -17.22 -11.23
N THR A 803 4.72 -18.09 -10.61
CA THR A 803 5.68 -18.91 -11.34
C THR A 803 4.85 -19.70 -12.36
N PRO A 804 5.01 -19.50 -13.67
CA PRO A 804 4.22 -20.23 -14.64
C PRO A 804 4.45 -21.73 -14.44
N THR A 805 3.43 -22.41 -13.93
CA THR A 805 3.36 -23.87 -13.82
C THR A 805 3.31 -24.41 -15.24
N GLY A 806 4.48 -24.77 -15.78
CA GLY A 806 4.56 -25.49 -17.04
C GLY A 806 5.30 -24.80 -18.17
N VAL A 807 6.52 -24.31 -17.94
CA VAL A 807 7.63 -24.54 -18.89
C VAL A 807 8.89 -24.64 -18.04
N ALA A 808 9.62 -25.76 -18.13
CA ALA A 808 11.02 -25.83 -17.73
C ALA A 808 11.85 -24.92 -18.66
N GLY A 809 11.63 -23.61 -18.58
CA GLY A 809 12.45 -22.61 -19.24
C GLY A 809 13.76 -22.49 -18.46
N GLN A 810 14.88 -22.53 -19.17
CA GLN A 810 16.20 -22.23 -18.61
C GLN A 810 16.12 -21.02 -17.67
N SER A 811 16.66 -21.15 -16.46
CA SER A 811 16.66 -20.04 -15.50
C SER A 811 17.35 -18.82 -16.11
N ARG A 812 17.02 -17.62 -15.62
CA ARG A 812 17.70 -16.38 -16.06
C ARG A 812 19.22 -16.51 -15.89
N GLU A 813 19.64 -17.21 -14.84
CA GLU A 813 21.02 -17.56 -14.54
C GLU A 813 21.60 -18.53 -15.59
N ASP A 814 20.87 -19.57 -16.01
CA ASP A 814 21.28 -20.50 -17.06
C ASP A 814 21.41 -19.82 -18.43
N LYS A 815 20.51 -18.89 -18.76
CA LYS A 815 20.61 -18.09 -20.00
C LYS A 815 21.81 -17.17 -19.97
N VAL A 816 22.06 -16.48 -18.86
CA VAL A 816 23.24 -15.61 -18.70
C VAL A 816 24.52 -16.43 -18.72
N LEU A 817 24.56 -17.59 -18.06
CA LEU A 817 25.66 -18.54 -18.11
C LEU A 817 25.88 -19.09 -19.53
N ALA A 818 24.82 -19.38 -20.28
CA ALA A 818 24.91 -19.81 -21.67
C ALA A 818 25.41 -18.69 -22.59
N SER A 819 24.97 -17.44 -22.39
CA SER A 819 25.45 -16.26 -23.11
C SER A 819 26.92 -15.93 -22.80
N LEU A 820 27.37 -16.14 -21.56
CA LEU A 820 28.77 -15.99 -21.14
C LEU A 820 29.65 -17.15 -21.62
N ARG A 821 29.10 -18.37 -21.76
CA ARG A 821 29.81 -19.57 -22.25
C ARG A 821 29.81 -19.69 -23.77
N SER A 822 28.99 -18.91 -24.47
CA SER A 822 29.08 -18.74 -25.93
C SER A 822 30.46 -18.14 -26.26
N PRO A 823 31.33 -18.86 -26.99
CA PRO A 823 32.60 -18.27 -27.40
C PRO A 823 32.26 -17.14 -28.37
N ALA A 824 32.52 -15.90 -27.96
CA ALA A 824 32.59 -14.74 -28.84
C ALA A 824 33.75 -14.93 -29.84
N ARG A 825 33.58 -15.86 -30.78
CA ARG A 825 34.46 -16.05 -31.92
C ARG A 825 33.94 -15.14 -33.02
N HIS A 826 34.69 -14.05 -33.21
CA HIS A 826 34.70 -13.15 -34.37
C HIS A 826 33.61 -12.07 -34.37
N GLY A 827 33.91 -10.91 -33.79
CA GLY A 827 33.03 -9.74 -33.94
C GLY A 827 33.48 -8.41 -33.34
N LEU A 828 34.38 -8.37 -32.35
CA LEU A 828 34.94 -7.10 -31.88
C LEU A 828 36.01 -6.59 -32.84
N ARG A 829 35.59 -6.10 -34.02
CA ARG A 829 36.40 -5.16 -34.78
C ARG A 829 36.34 -3.82 -34.05
N CYS A 830 37.36 -3.52 -33.24
CA CYS A 830 37.76 -2.13 -33.00
C CYS A 830 38.08 -1.49 -34.36
N SER A 831 37.10 -0.85 -34.98
CA SER A 831 37.32 -0.02 -36.16
C SER A 831 37.96 1.27 -35.68
N CYS A 832 39.29 1.26 -35.57
CA CYS A 832 40.06 2.50 -35.49
C CYS A 832 39.89 3.23 -36.83
N HIS A 833 39.13 4.31 -36.84
CA HIS A 833 39.15 5.26 -37.96
C HIS A 833 40.55 5.89 -38.02
N GLY A 834 41.33 5.52 -39.03
CA GLY A 834 42.63 6.13 -39.28
C GLY A 834 43.40 5.43 -40.40
N GLN A 835 43.33 6.03 -41.59
CA GLN A 835 44.36 6.10 -42.62
C GLN A 835 45.17 4.83 -43.02
N ARG A 836 45.09 4.55 -44.33
CA ARG A 836 46.00 3.77 -45.18
C ARG A 836 47.26 3.17 -44.51
N ARG A 837 47.36 1.84 -44.47
CA ARG A 837 48.63 1.11 -44.28
C ARG A 837 49.51 1.20 -45.53
N PRO A 838 50.85 1.22 -45.37
CA PRO A 838 51.74 0.43 -46.20
C PRO A 838 52.15 -0.86 -45.48
N ARG A 839 52.51 -1.85 -46.29
CA ARG A 839 52.86 -3.24 -45.92
C ARG A 839 54.25 -3.32 -45.28
N GLY A 840 54.44 -4.28 -44.38
CA GLY A 840 55.77 -4.84 -44.09
C GLY A 840 55.93 -5.39 -42.67
N PHE A 841 56.38 -6.64 -42.62
CA PHE A 841 57.07 -7.32 -41.52
C PHE A 841 56.31 -8.15 -40.48
N SER A 842 57.02 -9.22 -40.14
CA SER A 842 56.61 -10.53 -39.67
C SER A 842 56.76 -10.67 -38.16
N ARG A 843 55.99 -11.59 -37.59
CA ARG A 843 56.00 -12.09 -36.21
C ARG A 843 57.40 -12.42 -35.66
N VAL A 844 57.67 -12.01 -34.42
CA VAL A 844 58.54 -12.72 -33.45
C VAL A 844 57.90 -12.65 -32.04
N GLN A 845 58.04 -13.74 -31.28
CA GLN A 845 57.50 -14.02 -29.94
C GLN A 845 58.18 -13.21 -28.82
N GLY A 846 57.51 -13.09 -27.65
CA GLY A 846 57.81 -12.22 -26.48
C GLY A 846 59.08 -12.55 -25.67
N PRO A 847 59.20 -12.24 -24.35
CA PRO A 847 58.21 -11.71 -23.38
C PRO A 847 58.74 -10.53 -22.50
N THR A 848 58.02 -10.21 -21.41
CA THR A 848 58.40 -9.50 -20.16
C THR A 848 58.10 -8.02 -19.94
N GLU A 849 57.55 -7.80 -18.74
CA GLU A 849 57.14 -6.57 -18.07
C GLU A 849 58.33 -5.65 -17.78
N ALA A 850 58.35 -4.48 -18.41
CA ALA A 850 59.01 -3.27 -17.91
C ALA A 850 58.59 -2.09 -18.80
N GLY A 851 57.68 -1.22 -18.32
CA GLY A 851 57.35 0.00 -19.07
C GLY A 851 56.00 0.64 -18.81
N HIS A 852 55.48 0.61 -17.58
CA HIS A 852 54.22 1.31 -17.23
C HIS A 852 54.43 2.65 -16.52
N GLU A 853 55.59 3.30 -16.69
CA GLU A 853 55.90 4.56 -15.98
C GLU A 853 56.35 5.73 -16.89
N ARG A 854 56.22 5.59 -18.23
CA ARG A 854 56.61 6.66 -19.16
C ARG A 854 55.50 7.26 -20.03
N GLN A 855 54.30 6.71 -20.07
CA GLN A 855 53.20 7.26 -20.90
C GLN A 855 52.21 8.16 -20.14
N PHE A 856 52.29 8.25 -18.82
CA PHE A 856 51.44 9.16 -18.05
C PHE A 856 51.98 10.61 -17.99
N LYS A 857 53.24 10.83 -18.38
CA LYS A 857 53.89 12.17 -18.37
C LYS A 857 53.84 12.93 -19.70
N GLU A 858 53.43 12.31 -20.81
CA GLU A 858 53.39 12.99 -22.13
C GLU A 858 52.01 13.55 -22.51
N VAL A 859 50.94 13.18 -21.80
CA VAL A 859 49.58 13.68 -22.09
C VAL A 859 49.29 14.99 -21.34
N LEU A 860 49.91 15.21 -20.18
CA LEU A 860 49.70 16.42 -19.37
C LEU A 860 50.44 17.67 -19.90
N SER A 861 51.44 17.55 -20.77
CA SER A 861 52.17 18.72 -21.29
C SER A 861 51.50 19.39 -22.50
N LYS A 862 50.46 18.79 -23.09
CA LYS A 862 49.78 19.34 -24.27
C LYS A 862 48.50 20.13 -23.98
N TYR A 863 47.96 20.10 -22.75
CA TYR A 863 46.72 20.82 -22.42
C TYR A 863 46.92 22.25 -21.87
N PHE A 864 48.15 22.66 -21.52
CA PHE A 864 48.45 23.99 -20.97
C PHE A 864 49.28 24.90 -21.89
N SER A 865 49.12 24.79 -23.21
CA SER A 865 49.78 25.72 -24.15
C SER A 865 48.80 26.27 -25.20
N LYS A 866 48.02 27.28 -24.81
CA LYS A 866 47.52 28.38 -25.66
C LYS A 866 46.71 29.36 -24.80
N GLY A 867 47.39 30.38 -24.28
CA GLY A 867 46.75 31.55 -23.68
C GLY A 867 46.54 32.66 -24.71
N ILE A 868 45.58 33.57 -24.44
CA ILE A 868 45.51 34.96 -24.91
C ILE A 868 44.58 35.73 -23.92
N PRO A 869 44.66 37.07 -23.75
CA PRO A 869 45.71 37.88 -23.13
C PRO A 869 45.24 38.60 -21.84
N ALA A 870 46.18 38.94 -20.95
CA ALA A 870 45.94 39.79 -19.78
C ALA A 870 46.30 41.26 -20.06
N ALA A 871 45.45 42.18 -19.59
CA ALA A 871 45.71 43.61 -19.54
C ALA A 871 46.56 43.97 -18.30
N LYS A 872 47.54 44.85 -18.52
CA LYS A 872 48.39 45.54 -17.52
C LYS A 872 47.51 46.33 -16.52
N GLY A 873 47.87 46.61 -15.28
CA GLY A 873 49.09 46.42 -14.49
C GLY A 873 48.97 47.26 -13.20
N ALA A 874 49.79 46.98 -12.19
CA ALA A 874 50.27 47.95 -11.19
C ALA A 874 51.26 47.24 -10.24
N GLU A 875 52.41 47.88 -10.05
CA GLU A 875 53.55 47.44 -9.23
C GLU A 875 53.29 47.61 -7.73
N THR A 876 53.93 46.78 -6.91
CA THR A 876 54.75 47.19 -5.73
C THR A 876 55.40 45.97 -5.06
N PRO A 877 56.64 46.05 -4.54
CA PRO A 877 57.37 44.90 -4.03
C PRO A 877 57.44 44.83 -2.49
N ASN A 878 57.56 43.58 -2.01
CA ASN A 878 58.25 43.07 -0.82
C ASN A 878 58.22 43.86 0.50
N ASN A 879 57.78 43.19 1.59
CA ASN A 879 58.64 43.09 2.77
C ASN A 879 58.25 41.97 3.76
N THR A 880 59.30 41.29 4.23
CA THR A 880 59.56 40.69 5.56
C THR A 880 58.79 39.47 6.08
N GLU A 881 59.59 38.40 6.22
CA GLU A 881 59.67 37.39 7.29
C GLU A 881 58.94 37.70 8.62
N ILE A 882 58.39 36.66 9.24
CA ILE A 882 58.69 36.24 10.63
C ILE A 882 58.38 34.74 10.77
N GLN A 883 59.39 34.00 11.24
CA GLN A 883 59.34 32.61 11.69
C GLN A 883 58.72 32.47 13.09
N ARG A 884 58.40 31.20 13.42
CA ARG A 884 58.27 30.54 14.75
C ARG A 884 56.82 30.25 15.17
N SER A 885 56.45 29.07 15.68
CA SER A 885 57.12 27.80 15.94
C SER A 885 56.10 26.85 16.60
N TYR A 886 56.40 25.54 16.60
CA TYR A 886 55.84 24.45 17.42
C TYR A 886 54.74 23.55 16.81
N SER A 887 55.23 22.41 16.30
CA SER A 887 54.61 21.08 16.29
C SER A 887 54.96 20.34 17.62
N PRO A 888 54.72 19.03 17.82
CA PRO A 888 53.77 18.07 17.21
C PRO A 888 53.10 17.10 18.22
N GLY A 889 52.20 16.24 17.71
CA GLY A 889 51.85 14.95 18.33
C GLY A 889 50.60 14.34 17.67
N LEU A 890 50.72 13.63 16.53
CA LEU A 890 50.79 12.16 16.43
C LEU A 890 49.61 11.46 17.15
N SER A 891 48.78 10.61 16.53
CA SER A 891 49.06 9.68 15.43
C SER A 891 47.80 8.91 14.98
N ARG A 892 47.86 8.42 13.72
CA ARG A 892 47.16 7.26 13.11
C ARG A 892 45.65 7.43 12.84
N GLY A 893 45.12 7.06 11.67
CA GLY A 893 45.69 6.33 10.55
C GLY A 893 44.64 5.39 9.96
N TYR A 894 44.57 5.39 8.63
CA TYR A 894 43.89 4.46 7.72
C TYR A 894 42.36 4.50 7.64
N THR A 895 41.72 4.21 6.52
CA THR A 895 41.96 4.25 5.07
C THR A 895 40.61 3.83 4.47
N ILE A 896 40.33 4.38 3.29
CA ILE A 896 39.18 4.17 2.40
C ILE A 896 38.87 2.70 2.18
#